data_AF-A0A0F6TE22-F1
#
_entry.id   AF-A0A0F6TE22-F1
#
_cell.length_a   1.000
_cell.length_b   1.000
_cell.length_c   1.000
_cell.angle_alpha   90.00
_cell.angle_beta   90.00
_cell.angle_gamma   90.00
#
_symmetry.space_group_name_H-M   'P 1'
#
loop_
_entity.id
_entity.type
_entity.pdbx_description
1 polymer ?
#
loop_
_entity_poly.entity_id
_entity_poly.type
_entity_poly.pdbx_seq_one_letter_code
_entity_poly.pdbx_strand_id
1 'polypeptide(L)'
;MHPSFRRSVAIIALCSATVMYSPPAFAGPDDGKTVATKGHVDAPKTFWENNNFVLRSERGSKGSELIDDSVIWIGKGWEENGKSKYQFSLPTDHTMDFIGQPGQTFYTAPDLMNGNHEPIWWGFGADSALPVQDFRNEAASLDIISVTGPGEMEVFVYDDTNPHLLRHFLGTSENSPHSSILTAGAHTHNSTLFTKPGRYQVTYRTTARHKNGTLIASPPSTMSIQVGGQEPKAEKTLSTQERFDAAASMELAADDYTFKVAPKEKQEKSGDEHLSTLSFSAKDTSLSGTLTLFIDGYFLTDLPVTNGQASWDEMLGEFDSKIQAVFTPNDQQHGRWISEELSYKYKQTSGTTSATNKTTWTDSSNMQRQVQPTEDIQLSNPGIHARFERVNETVNRLIVEADDPSYIGFIHGGFYSKHNSQYATMNFEGLIRNGRGQFTFNDDDGIYDDDSIQLKIIPHPLMSGGSLDTPIGGRYGNNKTPRYDGMLTIDNTQPNPSPNPKTDITTCNNKPVLDRGHVDIAASMARHSLQTTLHDDTAIVDNKSVDRRLDQVVLGVHDNAIKTQRKDKLKFLDDNYYLLPQTQHNDIIWPGYSTQAIDYSQLDGSVYLTITPASIPSGASWGAFLDASLSGDNQILLDSTTNDHLIEVGLASHAHTNWAFSSAGLYTFKVSYSAKTKAGKRITSAPSTLTFAIGDETLKKCATGNYIPDNKPTPPNPAPPTTEKPKPGGSSMFNLDTFARALFGIVASVGALTTIGAILAKFIPQPLLRSLLGR
;
A
#
# COMPACT_ATOMS: atom_id res chain seq x y z
N MET A 1 -64.35 -47.25 -2.15
CA MET A 1 -62.97 -47.30 -1.64
C MET A 1 -62.07 -46.70 -2.72
N HIS A 2 -61.60 -45.47 -2.50
CA HIS A 2 -60.68 -44.77 -3.40
C HIS A 2 -59.24 -45.25 -3.18
N PRO A 3 -58.46 -45.46 -4.25
CA PRO A 3 -57.02 -45.32 -4.19
C PRO A 3 -56.53 -44.08 -4.94
N SER A 4 -55.50 -43.48 -4.35
CA SER A 4 -54.78 -42.26 -4.69
C SER A 4 -54.09 -42.29 -6.05
N PHE A 5 -54.33 -41.27 -6.86
CA PHE A 5 -53.59 -40.99 -8.09
C PHE A 5 -52.32 -40.18 -7.78
N ARG A 6 -51.16 -40.69 -8.22
CA ARG A 6 -49.89 -39.96 -8.32
C ARG A 6 -50.03 -38.89 -9.41
N ARG A 7 -49.73 -37.62 -9.09
CA ARG A 7 -49.57 -36.56 -10.09
C ARG A 7 -48.09 -36.40 -10.41
N SER A 8 -47.70 -36.84 -11.61
CA SER A 8 -46.48 -36.40 -12.29
C SER A 8 -46.73 -34.99 -12.83
N VAL A 9 -45.96 -34.00 -12.38
CA VAL A 9 -45.96 -32.66 -12.99
C VAL A 9 -44.79 -32.63 -13.97
N ALA A 10 -45.12 -32.60 -15.25
CA ALA A 10 -44.20 -32.24 -16.32
C ALA A 10 -44.03 -30.71 -16.30
N ILE A 11 -42.81 -30.23 -16.05
CA ILE A 11 -42.47 -28.81 -16.23
C ILE A 11 -42.01 -28.64 -17.68
N ILE A 12 -42.83 -27.94 -18.45
CA ILE A 12 -42.55 -27.52 -19.83
C ILE A 12 -41.46 -26.45 -19.76
N ALA A 13 -40.31 -26.72 -20.41
CA ALA A 13 -39.26 -25.74 -20.63
C ALA A 13 -39.73 -24.73 -21.68
N LEU A 14 -40.08 -23.52 -21.24
CA LEU A 14 -40.31 -22.38 -22.12
C LEU A 14 -38.94 -21.75 -22.46
N CYS A 15 -38.44 -22.00 -23.68
CA CYS A 15 -37.35 -21.24 -24.26
C CYS A 15 -37.82 -19.79 -24.46
N SER A 16 -37.50 -18.94 -23.49
CA SER A 16 -37.62 -17.48 -23.64
C SER A 16 -36.30 -17.00 -24.24
N ALA A 17 -36.35 -16.47 -25.46
CA ALA A 17 -35.24 -15.77 -26.06
C ALA A 17 -34.91 -14.54 -25.19
N THR A 18 -33.89 -14.65 -24.36
CA THR A 18 -33.28 -13.52 -23.67
C THR A 18 -32.68 -12.60 -24.71
N VAL A 19 -33.35 -11.47 -24.94
CA VAL A 19 -32.72 -10.28 -25.51
C VAL A 19 -31.54 -9.97 -24.58
N MET A 20 -30.32 -10.11 -25.09
CA MET A 20 -29.13 -9.64 -24.39
C MET A 20 -29.27 -8.13 -24.20
N TYR A 21 -29.55 -7.71 -22.97
CA TYR A 21 -29.35 -6.33 -22.58
C TYR A 21 -27.84 -6.07 -22.60
N SER A 22 -27.37 -5.33 -23.60
CA SER A 22 -26.08 -4.66 -23.50
C SER A 22 -26.12 -3.77 -22.26
N PRO A 23 -25.14 -3.84 -21.34
CA PRO A 23 -25.10 -2.87 -20.26
C PRO A 23 -24.97 -1.48 -20.90
N PRO A 24 -25.67 -0.46 -20.37
CA PRO A 24 -25.50 0.89 -20.87
C PRO A 24 -24.05 1.32 -20.57
N ALA A 25 -23.31 1.66 -21.62
CA ALA A 25 -21.92 2.12 -21.54
C ALA A 25 -21.91 3.65 -21.44
N PHE A 26 -21.11 4.21 -20.54
CA PHE A 26 -21.01 5.64 -20.22
C PHE A 26 -19.52 6.08 -20.26
N ALA A 27 -19.20 7.37 -20.44
CA ALA A 27 -17.81 7.88 -20.55
C ALA A 27 -17.35 8.62 -19.30
N GLY A 28 -16.03 8.87 -19.25
CA GLY A 28 -15.11 7.99 -18.53
C GLY A 28 -15.76 6.64 -18.23
N PRO A 29 -15.21 5.50 -18.64
CA PRO A 29 -15.84 4.21 -18.33
C PRO A 29 -16.12 4.02 -16.82
N ASP A 30 -15.53 4.86 -15.96
CA ASP A 30 -15.76 4.93 -14.52
C ASP A 30 -16.28 6.30 -14.01
N ASP A 31 -16.69 7.25 -14.87
CA ASP A 31 -17.34 8.48 -14.39
C ASP A 31 -18.68 8.14 -13.73
N GLY A 32 -19.03 8.86 -12.67
CA GLY A 32 -20.19 8.55 -11.84
C GLY A 32 -19.92 7.51 -10.75
N LYS A 33 -18.75 6.85 -10.78
CA LYS A 33 -18.30 6.03 -9.64
C LYS A 33 -17.73 6.90 -8.53
N THR A 34 -17.68 6.31 -7.34
CA THR A 34 -16.97 6.91 -6.23
C THR A 34 -15.47 6.84 -6.47
N VAL A 35 -14.82 7.99 -6.64
CA VAL A 35 -13.37 8.05 -6.85
C VAL A 35 -12.66 7.93 -5.50
N ALA A 36 -11.81 6.91 -5.37
CA ALA A 36 -10.82 6.80 -4.32
C ALA A 36 -9.51 7.39 -4.85
N THR A 37 -9.07 8.49 -4.25
CA THR A 37 -7.80 9.14 -4.54
C THR A 37 -7.41 10.04 -3.37
N LYS A 38 -6.16 10.52 -3.37
CA LYS A 38 -5.66 11.54 -2.44
C LYS A 38 -5.95 11.28 -0.95
N GLY A 39 -5.74 10.03 -0.54
CA GLY A 39 -6.04 9.56 0.80
C GLY A 39 -5.73 8.09 0.94
N HIS A 40 -5.92 7.60 2.16
CA HIS A 40 -5.86 6.19 2.50
C HIS A 40 -7.13 5.47 2.06
N VAL A 41 -6.96 4.30 1.47
CA VAL A 41 -8.06 3.41 1.11
C VAL A 41 -7.65 1.96 1.32
N ASP A 42 -8.58 1.18 1.86
CA ASP A 42 -8.52 -0.28 1.82
C ASP A 42 -9.45 -0.80 0.73
N ALA A 43 -8.89 -1.31 -0.36
CA ALA A 43 -9.66 -1.85 -1.47
C ALA A 43 -8.90 -2.96 -2.22
N PRO A 44 -9.44 -4.16 -2.38
CA PRO A 44 -10.65 -4.64 -1.73
C PRO A 44 -10.41 -4.89 -0.22
N LYS A 45 -11.38 -4.49 0.59
CA LYS A 45 -11.51 -4.94 1.99
C LYS A 45 -12.65 -5.95 2.08
N THR A 46 -12.38 -7.11 2.68
CA THR A 46 -13.37 -8.18 2.86
C THR A 46 -14.19 -7.95 4.11
N PHE A 47 -15.52 -7.87 3.97
CA PHE A 47 -16.49 -7.82 5.06
C PHE A 47 -17.26 -9.13 5.17
N TRP A 48 -17.82 -9.40 6.35
CA TRP A 48 -18.75 -10.50 6.58
C TRP A 48 -20.16 -9.97 6.80
N GLU A 49 -21.04 -10.16 5.81
CA GLU A 49 -22.41 -9.67 5.82
C GLU A 49 -23.37 -10.77 5.39
N ASN A 50 -24.50 -10.92 6.08
CA ASN A 50 -25.53 -11.91 5.73
C ASN A 50 -24.98 -13.34 5.55
N ASN A 51 -24.00 -13.72 6.39
CA ASN A 51 -23.34 -15.02 6.35
C ASN A 51 -22.58 -15.31 5.04
N ASN A 52 -22.06 -14.27 4.40
CA ASN A 52 -21.20 -14.38 3.21
C ASN A 52 -20.17 -13.23 3.16
N PHE A 53 -19.16 -13.38 2.28
CA PHE A 53 -18.16 -12.36 2.01
C PHE A 53 -18.71 -11.26 1.09
N VAL A 54 -18.41 -10.01 1.43
CA VAL A 54 -18.69 -8.82 0.61
C VAL A 54 -17.41 -8.00 0.47
N LEU A 55 -17.05 -7.61 -0.76
CA LEU A 55 -15.86 -6.82 -1.03
C LEU A 55 -16.22 -5.34 -1.15
N ARG A 56 -15.56 -4.48 -0.36
CA ARG A 56 -15.80 -3.04 -0.32
C ARG A 56 -14.51 -2.24 -0.48
N SER A 57 -14.63 -0.99 -0.91
CA SER A 57 -13.60 0.03 -0.79
C SER A 57 -13.89 0.85 0.45
N GLU A 58 -13.00 0.84 1.45
CA GLU A 58 -13.14 1.60 2.69
C GLU A 58 -12.19 2.79 2.70
N ARG A 59 -12.73 4.00 2.93
CA ARG A 59 -11.98 5.27 2.94
C ARG A 59 -12.00 5.91 4.33
N GLY A 60 -11.76 5.08 5.35
CA GLY A 60 -11.78 5.45 6.77
C GLY A 60 -13.11 6.11 7.17
N SER A 61 -13.03 7.32 7.75
CA SER A 61 -14.22 8.06 8.24
C SER A 61 -15.25 8.44 7.17
N LYS A 62 -14.92 8.30 5.88
CA LYS A 62 -15.84 8.56 4.76
C LYS A 62 -16.78 7.38 4.46
N GLY A 63 -16.61 6.26 5.14
CA GLY A 63 -17.41 5.05 4.97
C GLY A 63 -16.83 4.09 3.94
N SER A 64 -17.65 3.13 3.53
CA SER A 64 -17.28 2.12 2.54
C SER A 64 -18.37 1.90 1.51
N GLU A 65 -17.97 1.61 0.27
CA GLU A 65 -18.83 1.31 -0.87
C GLU A 65 -18.47 -0.05 -1.48
N LEU A 66 -19.35 -0.68 -2.26
CA LEU A 66 -18.98 -1.90 -2.99
C LEU A 66 -17.83 -1.58 -3.96
N ILE A 67 -16.89 -2.50 -4.15
CA ILE A 67 -15.74 -2.22 -5.03
C ILE A 67 -16.17 -1.93 -6.48
N ASP A 68 -17.27 -2.54 -6.95
CA ASP A 68 -17.85 -2.30 -8.28
C ASP A 68 -18.35 -0.86 -8.48
N ASP A 69 -18.75 -0.19 -7.39
CA ASP A 69 -19.28 1.18 -7.39
C ASP A 69 -18.18 2.24 -7.19
N SER A 70 -16.91 1.80 -7.09
CA SER A 70 -15.75 2.64 -6.85
C SER A 70 -14.71 2.54 -7.97
N VAL A 71 -13.83 3.53 -8.06
CA VAL A 71 -12.64 3.52 -8.92
C VAL A 71 -11.43 4.04 -8.15
N ILE A 72 -10.34 3.28 -8.17
CA ILE A 72 -9.04 3.76 -7.68
C ILE A 72 -8.43 4.65 -8.78
N TRP A 73 -8.14 5.92 -8.48
CA TRP A 73 -7.42 6.79 -9.40
C TRP A 73 -6.01 7.11 -8.93
N ILE A 74 -5.03 6.71 -9.75
CA ILE A 74 -3.60 6.93 -9.55
C ILE A 74 -3.14 8.03 -10.50
N GLY A 75 -3.33 9.27 -10.07
CA GLY A 75 -2.86 10.46 -10.78
C GLY A 75 -1.38 10.75 -10.55
N LYS A 76 -0.92 11.90 -11.04
CA LYS A 76 0.41 12.43 -10.72
C LYS A 76 0.41 13.05 -9.33
N GLY A 77 1.46 12.83 -8.55
CA GLY A 77 1.60 13.37 -7.19
C GLY A 77 3.06 13.55 -6.77
N TRP A 78 3.31 14.51 -5.88
CA TRP A 78 4.66 14.91 -5.49
C TRP A 78 4.74 15.09 -3.97
N GLU A 79 5.94 14.86 -3.44
CA GLU A 79 6.31 15.29 -2.09
C GLU A 79 6.31 16.81 -1.95
N GLU A 80 6.30 17.32 -0.71
CA GLU A 80 6.41 18.76 -0.43
C GLU A 80 7.72 19.36 -0.98
N ASN A 81 8.79 18.57 -1.07
CA ASN A 81 10.08 18.96 -1.66
C ASN A 81 10.09 18.92 -3.21
N GLY A 82 8.99 18.50 -3.84
CA GLY A 82 8.84 18.40 -5.29
C GLY A 82 9.29 17.09 -5.93
N LYS A 83 9.78 16.10 -5.17
CA LYS A 83 10.11 14.75 -5.66
C LYS A 83 8.85 14.01 -6.10
N SER A 84 8.92 13.30 -7.23
CA SER A 84 7.81 12.48 -7.74
C SER A 84 7.46 11.34 -6.77
N LYS A 85 6.16 11.14 -6.50
CA LYS A 85 5.64 9.99 -5.74
C LYS A 85 4.95 8.94 -6.62
N TYR A 86 4.44 9.34 -7.78
CA TYR A 86 3.66 8.47 -8.67
C TYR A 86 4.51 7.58 -9.59
N GLN A 87 5.84 7.66 -9.46
CA GLN A 87 6.80 6.94 -10.29
C GLN A 87 7.70 6.07 -9.42
N PHE A 88 7.92 4.83 -9.84
CA PHE A 88 8.83 3.89 -9.20
C PHE A 88 9.84 3.38 -10.22
N SER A 89 11.13 3.59 -9.97
CA SER A 89 12.21 3.04 -10.80
C SER A 89 12.70 1.73 -10.20
N LEU A 90 12.81 0.69 -11.02
CA LEU A 90 13.27 -0.61 -10.54
C LEU A 90 14.71 -0.54 -10.00
N PRO A 91 14.99 -1.19 -8.86
CA PRO A 91 16.30 -1.13 -8.22
C PRO A 91 17.37 -1.87 -9.02
N THR A 92 18.64 -1.53 -8.78
CA THR A 92 19.81 -2.18 -9.43
C THR A 92 20.24 -3.49 -8.79
N ASP A 93 19.57 -3.92 -7.72
CA ASP A 93 19.85 -5.16 -6.99
C ASP A 93 19.21 -6.40 -7.63
N HIS A 94 18.49 -6.23 -8.74
CA HIS A 94 17.82 -7.28 -9.50
C HIS A 94 16.68 -8.02 -8.76
N THR A 95 16.25 -7.51 -7.60
CA THR A 95 15.17 -8.14 -6.81
C THR A 95 13.80 -8.09 -7.51
N MET A 96 13.63 -7.17 -8.47
CA MET A 96 12.39 -6.95 -9.22
C MET A 96 12.50 -7.25 -10.72
N ASP A 97 13.47 -8.08 -11.12
CA ASP A 97 13.69 -8.47 -12.53
C ASP A 97 12.47 -9.19 -13.16
N PHE A 98 11.53 -9.67 -12.35
CA PHE A 98 10.27 -10.26 -12.82
C PHE A 98 9.31 -9.24 -13.42
N ILE A 99 9.48 -7.94 -13.13
CA ILE A 99 8.65 -6.84 -13.65
C ILE A 99 9.28 -6.24 -14.90
N GLY A 100 10.59 -6.01 -14.87
CA GLY A 100 11.33 -5.28 -15.90
C GLY A 100 12.83 -5.24 -15.60
N GLN A 101 13.57 -4.45 -16.36
CA GLN A 101 15.01 -4.26 -16.17
C GLN A 101 15.30 -3.14 -15.15
N PRO A 102 16.41 -3.23 -14.39
CA PRO A 102 16.84 -2.16 -13.50
C PRO A 102 16.86 -0.77 -14.14
N GLY A 103 16.40 0.24 -13.41
CA GLY A 103 16.32 1.63 -13.86
C GLY A 103 15.12 1.98 -14.74
N GLN A 104 14.32 1.00 -15.18
CA GLN A 104 13.04 1.27 -15.83
C GLN A 104 12.04 1.88 -14.84
N THR A 105 11.29 2.89 -15.28
CA THR A 105 10.33 3.64 -14.44
C THR A 105 8.89 3.31 -14.77
N PHE A 106 8.09 3.02 -13.74
CA PHE A 106 6.70 2.59 -13.84
C PHE A 106 5.76 3.44 -12.97
N TYR A 107 4.45 3.37 -13.25
CA TYR A 107 3.44 4.04 -12.44
C TYR A 107 3.32 3.33 -11.10
N THR A 108 3.15 4.07 -10.01
CA THR A 108 2.90 3.48 -8.69
C THR A 108 1.85 4.23 -7.89
N ALA A 109 1.04 3.49 -7.13
CA ALA A 109 0.45 3.96 -5.88
C ALA A 109 1.42 3.58 -4.75
N PRO A 110 2.16 4.55 -4.17
CA PRO A 110 3.21 4.27 -3.19
C PRO A 110 2.66 4.00 -1.79
N ASP A 111 3.49 3.42 -0.92
CA ASP A 111 3.19 3.12 0.50
C ASP A 111 3.23 4.37 1.40
N LEU A 112 2.47 5.42 1.06
CA LEU A 112 2.52 6.72 1.72
C LEU A 112 1.90 6.72 3.12
N MET A 113 2.69 6.41 4.13
CA MET A 113 2.25 6.49 5.54
C MET A 113 2.03 7.92 6.05
N ASN A 114 2.58 8.93 5.38
CA ASN A 114 2.49 10.33 5.79
C ASN A 114 2.51 11.31 4.60
N GLY A 115 2.19 12.57 4.91
CA GLY A 115 2.18 13.66 3.94
C GLY A 115 0.83 13.86 3.26
N ASN A 116 0.85 14.41 2.04
CA ASN A 116 -0.34 14.82 1.29
C ASN A 116 -1.16 13.67 0.69
N HIS A 117 -0.67 12.43 0.79
CA HIS A 117 -1.21 11.27 0.08
C HIS A 117 -1.50 11.58 -1.40
N GLU A 118 -0.62 12.30 -2.09
CA GLU A 118 -0.71 12.50 -3.54
C GLU A 118 0.42 11.72 -4.23
N PRO A 119 0.15 10.65 -5.01
CA PRO A 119 -1.16 10.08 -5.33
C PRO A 119 -1.71 9.19 -4.19
N ILE A 120 -2.81 8.47 -4.45
CA ILE A 120 -3.50 7.63 -3.47
C ILE A 120 -2.56 6.71 -2.67
N TRP A 121 -2.88 6.53 -1.38
CA TRP A 121 -2.26 5.51 -0.53
C TRP A 121 -3.23 4.34 -0.41
N TRP A 122 -2.83 3.18 -0.93
CA TRP A 122 -3.76 2.11 -1.23
C TRP A 122 -3.30 0.76 -0.64
N GLY A 123 -4.09 0.25 0.31
CA GLY A 123 -3.97 -1.07 0.91
C GLY A 123 -5.15 -1.99 0.57
N PHE A 124 -5.10 -3.22 1.09
CA PHE A 124 -6.21 -4.17 1.08
C PHE A 124 -6.33 -4.82 2.47
N GLY A 125 -7.40 -5.56 2.71
CA GLY A 125 -7.54 -6.21 4.02
C GLY A 125 -8.85 -6.92 4.27
N ALA A 126 -9.17 -7.09 5.55
CA ALA A 126 -10.40 -7.68 6.02
C ALA A 126 -10.91 -6.94 7.26
N ASP A 127 -12.23 -6.86 7.37
CA ASP A 127 -12.91 -6.37 8.56
C ASP A 127 -12.62 -7.29 9.76
N SER A 128 -12.59 -6.69 10.95
CA SER A 128 -12.36 -7.41 12.21
C SER A 128 -13.50 -8.37 12.58
N ALA A 129 -14.70 -8.21 12.00
CA ALA A 129 -15.82 -9.15 12.18
C ALA A 129 -15.78 -10.37 11.24
N LEU A 130 -14.74 -10.52 10.42
CA LEU A 130 -14.55 -11.71 9.61
C LEU A 130 -14.44 -12.96 10.52
N PRO A 131 -15.32 -13.98 10.39
CA PRO A 131 -15.39 -15.10 11.33
C PRO A 131 -14.34 -16.17 11.01
N VAL A 132 -13.07 -15.78 10.98
CA VAL A 132 -11.97 -16.67 10.57
C VAL A 132 -11.89 -17.93 11.43
N GLN A 133 -12.28 -17.86 12.71
CA GLN A 133 -12.36 -19.01 13.61
C GLN A 133 -13.29 -20.13 13.15
N ASP A 134 -14.24 -19.84 12.26
CA ASP A 134 -15.19 -20.82 11.70
C ASP A 134 -14.64 -21.51 10.44
N PHE A 135 -13.50 -21.01 9.93
CA PHE A 135 -12.83 -21.54 8.75
C PHE A 135 -11.70 -22.52 9.13
N ARG A 136 -11.38 -23.39 8.19
CA ARG A 136 -10.23 -24.27 8.22
C ARG A 136 -8.97 -23.39 8.27
N ASN A 137 -8.04 -23.73 9.15
CA ASN A 137 -6.79 -23.00 9.35
C ASN A 137 -6.95 -21.53 9.83
N GLU A 138 -8.14 -21.15 10.29
CA GLU A 138 -8.43 -19.80 10.84
C GLU A 138 -8.09 -18.66 9.88
N ALA A 139 -8.33 -18.86 8.58
CA ALA A 139 -8.00 -17.88 7.55
C ALA A 139 -9.00 -17.90 6.38
N ALA A 140 -9.04 -16.78 5.66
CA ALA A 140 -9.60 -16.66 4.32
C ALA A 140 -8.49 -16.29 3.32
N SER A 141 -8.80 -16.29 2.02
CA SER A 141 -7.92 -15.86 0.95
C SER A 141 -8.60 -14.77 0.13
N LEU A 142 -7.87 -13.70 -0.18
CA LEU A 142 -8.23 -12.72 -1.20
C LEU A 142 -7.55 -13.12 -2.51
N ASP A 143 -8.34 -13.34 -3.55
CA ASP A 143 -7.87 -13.90 -4.83
C ASP A 143 -8.13 -12.90 -5.96
N ILE A 144 -7.12 -12.66 -6.80
CA ILE A 144 -7.30 -12.07 -8.12
C ILE A 144 -7.65 -13.21 -9.07
N ILE A 145 -8.88 -13.21 -9.60
CA ILE A 145 -9.31 -14.25 -10.53
C ILE A 145 -9.03 -13.85 -11.97
N SER A 146 -9.15 -12.56 -12.30
CA SER A 146 -8.91 -12.07 -13.66
C SER A 146 -8.61 -10.57 -13.72
N VAL A 147 -7.98 -10.16 -14.82
CA VAL A 147 -7.67 -8.77 -15.13
C VAL A 147 -8.00 -8.43 -16.58
N THR A 148 -8.51 -7.24 -16.80
CA THR A 148 -8.56 -6.57 -18.12
C THR A 148 -7.75 -5.29 -18.00
N GLY A 149 -6.73 -5.07 -18.83
CA GLY A 149 -5.92 -3.85 -18.77
C GLY A 149 -4.68 -3.89 -19.67
N PRO A 150 -4.04 -2.73 -19.89
CA PRO A 150 -2.94 -2.57 -20.84
C PRO A 150 -1.64 -3.24 -20.42
N GLY A 151 -1.42 -3.44 -19.11
CA GLY A 151 -0.20 -4.00 -18.56
C GLY A 151 -0.44 -5.00 -17.44
N GLU A 152 0.53 -5.06 -16.54
CA GLU A 152 0.52 -5.87 -15.32
C GLU A 152 0.45 -4.96 -14.09
N MET A 153 -0.19 -5.48 -13.04
CA MET A 153 -0.30 -4.86 -11.72
C MET A 153 0.45 -5.73 -10.71
N GLU A 154 1.26 -5.11 -9.86
CA GLU A 154 2.06 -5.81 -8.83
C GLU A 154 1.96 -5.09 -7.48
N VAL A 155 1.63 -5.82 -6.42
CA VAL A 155 1.42 -5.30 -5.06
C VAL A 155 2.50 -5.84 -4.13
N PHE A 156 3.30 -4.96 -3.55
CA PHE A 156 4.47 -5.36 -2.75
C PHE A 156 4.83 -4.35 -1.66
N VAL A 157 5.66 -4.78 -0.72
CA VAL A 157 6.45 -3.90 0.16
C VAL A 157 7.92 -4.11 -0.16
N TYR A 158 8.64 -3.02 -0.37
CA TYR A 158 10.06 -3.01 -0.72
C TYR A 158 10.79 -1.94 0.10
N ASP A 159 11.95 -2.33 0.63
CA ASP A 159 12.86 -1.47 1.38
C ASP A 159 14.23 -1.54 0.69
N ASP A 160 14.74 -0.39 0.24
CA ASP A 160 16.02 -0.28 -0.47
C ASP A 160 17.22 -0.58 0.44
N THR A 161 17.05 -0.47 1.76
CA THR A 161 18.08 -0.83 2.75
C THR A 161 18.09 -2.32 3.07
N ASN A 162 16.98 -3.03 2.81
CA ASN A 162 16.83 -4.47 3.03
C ASN A 162 16.14 -5.14 1.83
N PRO A 163 16.70 -5.07 0.62
CA PRO A 163 16.01 -5.48 -0.61
C PRO A 163 15.68 -6.98 -0.65
N HIS A 164 16.41 -7.78 0.13
CA HIS A 164 16.15 -9.21 0.32
C HIS A 164 14.83 -9.52 1.04
N LEU A 165 14.20 -8.53 1.69
CA LEU A 165 12.92 -8.64 2.39
C LEU A 165 11.73 -8.21 1.51
N LEU A 166 11.91 -8.07 0.19
CA LEU A 166 10.81 -7.83 -0.75
C LEU A 166 9.64 -8.79 -0.46
N ARG A 167 8.51 -8.21 -0.07
CA ARG A 167 7.28 -8.95 0.19
C ARG A 167 6.31 -8.71 -0.95
N HIS A 168 6.10 -9.74 -1.76
CA HIS A 168 5.18 -9.72 -2.90
C HIS A 168 3.83 -10.33 -2.49
N PHE A 169 2.77 -9.51 -2.47
CA PHE A 169 1.46 -9.91 -1.94
C PHE A 169 0.53 -10.44 -3.03
N LEU A 170 0.37 -9.67 -4.10
CA LEU A 170 -0.58 -9.90 -5.18
C LEU A 170 -0.01 -9.39 -6.49
N GLY A 171 -0.45 -9.94 -7.62
CA GLY A 171 -0.09 -9.47 -8.93
C GLY A 171 -0.81 -10.21 -10.06
N THR A 172 -0.68 -9.66 -11.27
CA THR A 172 -1.36 -10.20 -12.46
C THR A 172 -0.43 -10.88 -13.45
N SER A 173 0.89 -10.70 -13.31
CA SER A 173 1.86 -11.39 -14.16
C SER A 173 1.80 -12.91 -13.94
N GLU A 174 2.14 -13.69 -14.96
CA GLU A 174 2.02 -15.16 -14.96
C GLU A 174 2.63 -15.87 -13.74
N ASN A 175 3.70 -15.32 -13.14
CA ASN A 175 4.39 -15.91 -12.00
C ASN A 175 4.18 -15.17 -10.67
N SER A 176 3.36 -14.12 -10.67
CA SER A 176 3.07 -13.36 -9.47
C SER A 176 2.13 -14.13 -8.53
N PRO A 177 2.16 -13.85 -7.21
CA PRO A 177 1.12 -14.29 -6.30
C PRO A 177 -0.24 -13.75 -6.77
N HIS A 178 -1.23 -14.62 -6.94
CA HIS A 178 -2.60 -14.20 -7.26
C HIS A 178 -3.51 -14.17 -6.03
N SER A 179 -3.03 -14.72 -4.91
CA SER A 179 -3.76 -14.80 -3.65
C SER A 179 -2.94 -14.25 -2.49
N SER A 180 -3.63 -13.60 -1.55
CA SER A 180 -3.08 -13.21 -0.26
C SER A 180 -3.97 -13.72 0.85
N ILE A 181 -3.36 -14.24 1.92
CA ILE A 181 -4.09 -14.69 3.10
C ILE A 181 -4.73 -13.49 3.83
N LEU A 182 -5.91 -13.72 4.40
CA LEU A 182 -6.65 -12.77 5.21
C LEU A 182 -6.95 -13.36 6.60
N THR A 183 -6.62 -12.59 7.63
CA THR A 183 -7.06 -12.77 9.01
C THR A 183 -8.08 -11.71 9.39
N ALA A 184 -8.80 -11.88 10.51
CA ALA A 184 -9.70 -10.84 11.00
C ALA A 184 -8.92 -9.56 11.33
N GLY A 185 -9.41 -8.42 10.82
CA GLY A 185 -8.77 -7.12 11.04
C GLY A 185 -7.46 -6.94 10.25
N ALA A 186 -7.18 -7.81 9.27
CA ALA A 186 -6.02 -7.67 8.41
C ALA A 186 -6.08 -6.33 7.64
N HIS A 187 -4.93 -5.67 7.54
CA HIS A 187 -4.77 -4.39 6.86
C HIS A 187 -3.35 -4.29 6.29
N THR A 188 -3.17 -3.73 5.10
CA THR A 188 -1.84 -3.66 4.47
C THR A 188 -1.44 -2.23 4.13
N HIS A 189 -0.15 -1.94 4.26
CA HIS A 189 0.50 -0.76 3.70
C HIS A 189 1.49 -1.25 2.64
N ASN A 190 1.16 -1.04 1.37
CA ASN A 190 1.94 -1.56 0.25
C ASN A 190 2.08 -0.52 -0.86
N SER A 191 3.04 -0.76 -1.74
CA SER A 191 3.08 -0.13 -3.05
C SER A 191 2.31 -0.98 -4.05
N THR A 192 1.69 -0.34 -5.04
CA THR A 192 1.11 -1.01 -6.20
C THR A 192 1.67 -0.42 -7.49
N LEU A 193 2.39 -1.22 -8.26
CA LEU A 193 3.04 -0.84 -9.51
C LEU A 193 2.23 -1.27 -10.72
N PHE A 194 2.25 -0.45 -11.77
CA PHE A 194 1.63 -0.73 -13.07
C PHE A 194 2.61 -0.58 -14.22
N THR A 195 2.70 -1.59 -15.09
CA THR A 195 3.68 -1.56 -16.20
C THR A 195 3.29 -0.62 -17.34
N LYS A 196 2.01 -0.24 -17.44
CA LYS A 196 1.47 0.76 -18.39
C LYS A 196 0.37 1.60 -17.76
N PRO A 197 0.18 2.89 -18.16
CA PRO A 197 -0.99 3.65 -17.78
C PRO A 197 -2.25 3.16 -18.51
N GLY A 198 -3.40 3.64 -18.09
CA GLY A 198 -4.70 3.33 -18.66
C GLY A 198 -5.62 2.66 -17.65
N ARG A 199 -6.79 2.23 -18.14
CA ARG A 199 -7.81 1.59 -17.33
C ARG A 199 -7.56 0.11 -17.14
N TYR A 200 -7.63 -0.33 -15.89
CA TYR A 200 -7.65 -1.71 -15.47
C TYR A 200 -8.99 -2.06 -14.83
N GLN A 201 -9.43 -3.29 -15.02
CA GLN A 201 -10.51 -3.92 -14.27
C GLN A 201 -9.96 -5.22 -13.67
N VAL A 202 -9.81 -5.25 -12.35
CA VAL A 202 -9.32 -6.41 -11.63
C VAL A 202 -10.48 -7.04 -10.89
N THR A 203 -10.75 -8.31 -11.18
CA THR A 203 -11.83 -9.05 -10.55
C THR A 203 -11.28 -9.86 -9.40
N TYR A 204 -11.87 -9.64 -8.24
CA TYR A 204 -11.48 -10.27 -6.98
C TYR A 204 -12.53 -11.26 -6.51
N ARG A 205 -12.10 -12.19 -5.66
CA ARG A 205 -12.96 -13.09 -4.91
C ARG A 205 -12.33 -13.35 -3.55
N THR A 206 -13.13 -13.36 -2.49
CA THR A 206 -12.69 -13.91 -1.21
C THR A 206 -13.15 -15.35 -1.09
N THR A 207 -12.25 -16.26 -0.75
CA THR A 207 -12.55 -17.67 -0.52
C THR A 207 -12.16 -18.10 0.90
N ALA A 208 -12.91 -19.02 1.48
CA ALA A 208 -12.52 -19.74 2.69
C ALA A 208 -13.10 -21.15 2.64
N ARG A 209 -12.56 -22.08 3.42
CA ARG A 209 -13.15 -23.42 3.56
C ARG A 209 -13.58 -23.61 4.99
N HIS A 210 -14.80 -24.04 5.24
CA HIS A 210 -15.25 -24.38 6.59
C HIS A 210 -14.48 -25.59 7.14
N LYS A 211 -14.48 -25.76 8.47
CA LYS A 211 -13.87 -26.93 9.15
C LYS A 211 -14.43 -28.28 8.69
N ASN A 212 -15.63 -28.30 8.11
CA ASN A 212 -16.25 -29.50 7.54
C ASN A 212 -15.83 -29.78 6.09
N GLY A 213 -14.92 -28.98 5.51
CA GLY A 213 -14.44 -29.13 4.14
C GLY A 213 -15.27 -28.38 3.08
N THR A 214 -16.35 -27.69 3.43
CA THR A 214 -17.18 -26.97 2.44
C THR A 214 -16.54 -25.64 2.05
N LEU A 215 -16.35 -25.40 0.75
CA LEU A 215 -15.89 -24.10 0.22
C LEU A 215 -17.00 -23.04 0.35
N ILE A 216 -16.65 -21.87 0.86
CA ILE A 216 -17.46 -20.65 0.80
C ILE A 216 -16.67 -19.58 0.05
N ALA A 217 -17.37 -18.79 -0.76
CA ALA A 217 -16.73 -17.74 -1.52
C ALA A 217 -17.67 -16.60 -1.84
N SER A 218 -17.12 -15.39 -1.95
CA SER A 218 -17.85 -14.23 -2.44
C SER A 218 -18.28 -14.45 -3.90
N PRO A 219 -19.31 -13.74 -4.37
CA PRO A 219 -19.45 -13.46 -5.79
C PRO A 219 -18.16 -12.79 -6.31
N PRO A 220 -17.73 -13.07 -7.55
CA PRO A 220 -16.74 -12.25 -8.22
C PRO A 220 -17.17 -10.78 -8.22
N SER A 221 -16.28 -9.88 -7.84
CA SER A 221 -16.53 -8.44 -7.79
C SER A 221 -15.39 -7.70 -8.50
N THR A 222 -15.70 -6.72 -9.35
CA THR A 222 -14.72 -6.10 -10.25
C THR A 222 -14.42 -4.67 -9.81
N MET A 223 -13.17 -4.43 -9.41
CA MET A 223 -12.68 -3.09 -9.10
C MET A 223 -12.12 -2.42 -10.35
N SER A 224 -12.54 -1.18 -10.59
CA SER A 224 -11.95 -0.33 -11.61
C SER A 224 -10.72 0.41 -11.06
N ILE A 225 -9.66 0.49 -11.84
CA ILE A 225 -8.45 1.25 -11.51
C ILE A 225 -8.08 2.09 -12.74
N GLN A 226 -8.00 3.41 -12.57
CA GLN A 226 -7.55 4.36 -13.58
C GLN A 226 -6.12 4.80 -13.25
N VAL A 227 -5.15 4.37 -14.07
CA VAL A 227 -3.72 4.67 -13.90
C VAL A 227 -3.31 5.77 -14.85
N GLY A 228 -2.84 6.90 -14.33
CA GLY A 228 -2.64 8.11 -15.15
C GLY A 228 -3.98 8.61 -15.72
N GLY A 229 -3.90 9.37 -16.81
CA GLY A 229 -5.06 10.04 -17.42
C GLY A 229 -5.70 11.08 -16.49
N GLN A 230 -6.83 11.62 -16.93
CA GLN A 230 -7.65 12.49 -16.08
C GLN A 230 -8.37 11.71 -14.99
N GLU A 231 -8.60 12.36 -13.85
CA GLU A 231 -9.47 11.85 -12.79
C GLU A 231 -10.88 11.58 -13.35
N PRO A 232 -11.48 10.39 -13.09
CA PRO A 232 -12.86 10.14 -13.45
C PRO A 232 -13.79 11.19 -12.84
N LYS A 233 -14.80 11.62 -13.59
CA LYS A 233 -15.72 12.67 -13.15
C LYS A 233 -16.73 12.12 -12.15
N ALA A 234 -17.12 12.97 -11.20
CA ALA A 234 -18.17 12.63 -10.23
C ALA A 234 -19.53 12.39 -10.90
N GLU A 235 -19.82 13.09 -12.00
CA GLU A 235 -21.03 12.91 -12.78
C GLU A 235 -20.75 12.06 -14.01
N LYS A 236 -21.68 11.15 -14.26
CA LYS A 236 -21.66 10.23 -15.39
C LYS A 236 -21.72 10.97 -16.73
N THR A 237 -20.83 10.63 -17.67
CA THR A 237 -20.83 11.25 -19.01
C THR A 237 -21.16 10.23 -20.12
N LEU A 238 -21.38 10.68 -21.37
CA LEU A 238 -21.74 9.82 -22.51
C LEU A 238 -20.53 9.07 -23.05
N SER A 239 -20.58 7.75 -23.22
CA SER A 239 -19.49 6.89 -23.70
C SER A 239 -18.84 7.40 -24.99
N THR A 240 -17.59 7.00 -25.25
CA THR A 240 -16.92 7.30 -26.53
C THR A 240 -17.77 6.82 -27.71
N GLN A 241 -18.39 5.64 -27.60
CA GLN A 241 -19.29 5.12 -28.63
C GLN A 241 -20.55 5.98 -28.79
N GLU A 242 -21.25 6.34 -27.71
CA GLU A 242 -22.45 7.20 -27.78
C GLU A 242 -22.13 8.58 -28.37
N ARG A 243 -21.03 9.22 -27.95
CA ARG A 243 -20.58 10.48 -28.53
C ARG A 243 -20.21 10.34 -30.00
N PHE A 244 -19.53 9.24 -30.35
CA PHE A 244 -19.12 8.99 -31.72
C PHE A 244 -20.34 8.78 -32.63
N ASP A 245 -21.33 8.01 -32.19
CA ASP A 245 -22.56 7.75 -32.95
C ASP A 245 -23.45 8.99 -33.09
N ALA A 246 -23.45 9.88 -32.09
CA ALA A 246 -24.18 11.15 -32.15
C ALA A 246 -23.48 12.23 -33.00
N ALA A 247 -22.17 12.12 -33.21
CA ALA A 247 -21.38 13.10 -33.96
C ALA A 247 -21.56 12.95 -35.48
N ALA A 248 -21.46 14.07 -36.21
CA ALA A 248 -21.60 14.06 -37.66
C ALA A 248 -20.49 13.24 -38.35
N SER A 249 -20.90 12.37 -39.26
CA SER A 249 -19.99 11.61 -40.12
C SER A 249 -19.78 12.39 -41.41
N MET A 250 -18.60 12.99 -41.56
CA MET A 250 -18.24 13.84 -42.72
C MET A 250 -16.93 13.37 -43.35
N GLU A 251 -16.74 13.72 -44.62
CA GLU A 251 -15.43 13.58 -45.27
C GLU A 251 -14.48 14.66 -44.74
N LEU A 252 -13.30 14.26 -44.29
CA LEU A 252 -12.27 15.15 -43.73
C LEU A 252 -11.17 15.38 -44.76
N ALA A 253 -10.64 16.59 -44.83
CA ALA A 253 -9.41 16.85 -45.55
C ALA A 253 -8.22 16.19 -44.82
N ALA A 254 -7.13 15.95 -45.56
CA ALA A 254 -5.99 15.18 -45.10
C ALA A 254 -5.26 15.76 -43.85
N ASP A 255 -5.50 17.03 -43.54
CA ASP A 255 -4.83 17.77 -42.49
C ASP A 255 -5.80 18.64 -41.68
N ASP A 256 -7.10 18.31 -41.69
CA ASP A 256 -8.10 18.92 -40.82
C ASP A 256 -7.74 18.71 -39.35
N TYR A 257 -7.31 17.48 -39.01
CA TYR A 257 -6.89 17.09 -37.66
C TYR A 257 -5.49 16.48 -37.69
N THR A 258 -4.74 16.72 -36.61
CA THR A 258 -3.41 16.17 -36.37
C THR A 258 -3.34 15.68 -34.95
N PHE A 259 -2.80 14.47 -34.75
CA PHE A 259 -2.49 13.92 -33.43
C PHE A 259 -1.02 13.52 -33.37
N LYS A 260 -0.33 13.91 -32.31
CA LYS A 260 1.10 13.64 -32.11
C LYS A 260 1.39 13.19 -30.70
N VAL A 261 2.37 12.30 -30.58
CA VAL A 261 3.00 11.90 -29.33
C VAL A 261 4.48 12.27 -29.45
N ALA A 262 5.02 13.03 -28.50
CA ALA A 262 6.43 13.41 -28.47
C ALA A 262 6.93 13.43 -27.02
N PRO A 263 8.23 13.28 -26.75
CA PRO A 263 8.78 13.51 -25.42
C PRO A 263 8.40 14.91 -24.89
N LYS A 264 8.10 15.02 -23.60
CA LYS A 264 7.82 16.30 -22.97
C LYS A 264 9.06 17.20 -23.05
N GLU A 265 8.94 18.33 -23.75
CA GLU A 265 10.08 19.22 -24.00
C GLU A 265 10.53 19.99 -22.75
N LYS A 266 9.57 20.50 -21.98
CA LYS A 266 9.83 21.31 -20.78
C LYS A 266 9.69 20.46 -19.53
N GLN A 267 10.81 20.22 -18.85
CA GLN A 267 10.82 19.52 -17.57
C GLN A 267 10.74 20.56 -16.44
N GLU A 268 9.57 20.67 -15.84
CA GLU A 268 9.26 21.67 -14.80
C GLU A 268 9.22 21.03 -13.41
N LYS A 269 8.88 19.74 -13.33
CA LYS A 269 8.79 18.95 -12.09
C LYS A 269 9.59 17.66 -12.19
N SER A 270 9.98 17.13 -11.04
CA SER A 270 10.55 15.78 -10.95
C SER A 270 9.61 14.76 -11.60
N GLY A 271 10.18 13.87 -12.43
CA GLY A 271 9.46 12.84 -13.17
C GLY A 271 9.01 13.28 -14.57
N ASP A 272 9.10 14.58 -14.92
CA ASP A 272 8.75 15.08 -16.25
C ASP A 272 9.66 14.49 -17.36
N GLU A 273 10.87 14.08 -17.02
CA GLU A 273 11.83 13.41 -17.90
C GLU A 273 11.36 12.05 -18.43
N HIS A 274 10.33 11.47 -17.82
CA HIS A 274 9.68 10.22 -18.21
C HIS A 274 8.38 10.43 -18.99
N LEU A 275 7.94 11.69 -19.19
CA LEU A 275 6.65 12.00 -19.82
C LEU A 275 6.76 12.18 -21.34
N SER A 276 5.65 11.88 -22.01
CA SER A 276 5.38 12.24 -23.40
C SER A 276 4.18 13.18 -23.45
N THR A 277 4.21 14.19 -24.30
CA THR A 277 3.09 15.08 -24.58
C THR A 277 2.26 14.51 -25.74
N LEU A 278 1.00 14.19 -25.46
CA LEU A 278 -0.02 13.82 -26.44
C LEU A 278 -0.77 15.09 -26.84
N SER A 279 -0.71 15.46 -28.13
CA SER A 279 -1.26 16.72 -28.63
C SER A 279 -2.18 16.49 -29.81
N PHE A 280 -3.33 17.13 -29.77
CA PHE A 280 -4.29 17.22 -30.86
C PHE A 280 -4.41 18.66 -31.32
N SER A 281 -4.37 18.88 -32.63
CA SER A 281 -4.63 20.18 -33.22
C SER A 281 -5.51 20.06 -34.46
N ALA A 282 -6.46 20.96 -34.59
CA ALA A 282 -7.29 21.14 -35.78
C ALA A 282 -6.94 22.44 -36.50
N LYS A 283 -7.19 22.48 -37.82
CA LYS A 283 -7.07 23.71 -38.60
C LYS A 283 -8.12 24.74 -38.21
N ASP A 284 -9.35 24.30 -37.98
CA ASP A 284 -10.43 25.16 -37.51
C ASP A 284 -10.29 25.39 -36.00
N THR A 285 -9.96 26.63 -35.64
CA THR A 285 -9.78 27.03 -34.24
C THR A 285 -11.10 27.31 -33.53
N SER A 286 -12.25 27.22 -34.19
CA SER A 286 -13.56 27.24 -33.55
C SER A 286 -14.00 25.87 -33.03
N LEU A 287 -13.29 24.81 -33.45
CA LEU A 287 -13.62 23.42 -33.11
C LEU A 287 -13.61 23.19 -31.60
N SER A 288 -14.67 22.52 -31.12
CA SER A 288 -14.74 22.00 -29.76
C SER A 288 -15.30 20.58 -29.75
N GLY A 289 -14.91 19.80 -28.75
CA GLY A 289 -15.31 18.41 -28.66
C GLY A 289 -14.59 17.66 -27.55
N THR A 290 -14.62 16.34 -27.64
CA THR A 290 -13.87 15.43 -26.76
C THR A 290 -12.94 14.57 -27.59
N LEU A 291 -11.67 14.53 -27.18
CA LEU A 291 -10.66 13.61 -27.68
C LEU A 291 -10.52 12.46 -26.67
N THR A 292 -10.96 11.26 -27.04
CA THR A 292 -10.68 10.04 -26.29
C THR A 292 -9.36 9.45 -26.77
N LEU A 293 -8.47 9.11 -25.83
CA LEU A 293 -7.21 8.45 -26.08
C LEU A 293 -7.24 7.01 -25.57
N PHE A 294 -6.69 6.11 -26.37
CA PHE A 294 -6.53 4.69 -26.06
C PHE A 294 -5.05 4.30 -26.08
N ILE A 295 -4.67 3.39 -25.18
CA ILE A 295 -3.37 2.72 -25.14
C ILE A 295 -3.59 1.21 -25.24
N ASP A 296 -3.06 0.58 -26.29
CA ASP A 296 -3.26 -0.84 -26.61
C ASP A 296 -4.74 -1.27 -26.68
N GLY A 297 -5.59 -0.33 -27.10
CA GLY A 297 -7.05 -0.48 -27.17
C GLY A 297 -7.77 -0.35 -25.82
N TYR A 298 -7.08 -0.04 -24.73
CA TYR A 298 -7.68 0.27 -23.43
C TYR A 298 -7.86 1.78 -23.28
N PHE A 299 -8.95 2.20 -22.62
CA PHE A 299 -9.19 3.61 -22.33
C PHE A 299 -8.02 4.20 -21.52
N LEU A 300 -7.47 5.33 -21.97
CA LEU A 300 -6.45 6.09 -21.25
C LEU A 300 -7.06 7.33 -20.59
N THR A 301 -7.66 8.21 -21.40
CA THR A 301 -8.26 9.45 -20.92
C THR A 301 -9.19 10.07 -21.95
N ASP A 302 -10.19 10.82 -21.47
CA ASP A 302 -10.89 11.82 -22.27
C ASP A 302 -10.22 13.18 -22.06
N LEU A 303 -10.11 14.00 -23.11
CA LEU A 303 -9.59 15.37 -23.05
C LEU A 303 -10.56 16.32 -23.73
N PRO A 304 -10.87 17.48 -23.12
CA PRO A 304 -11.64 18.52 -23.80
C PRO A 304 -10.80 19.13 -24.92
N VAL A 305 -11.35 19.19 -26.13
CA VAL A 305 -10.80 19.96 -27.24
C VAL A 305 -11.43 21.35 -27.18
N THR A 306 -10.59 22.36 -27.02
CA THR A 306 -11.00 23.77 -26.98
C THR A 306 -10.16 24.57 -27.95
N ASN A 307 -10.81 25.41 -28.75
CA ASN A 307 -10.17 26.19 -29.81
C ASN A 307 -9.35 25.32 -30.78
N GLY A 308 -9.88 24.15 -31.13
CA GLY A 308 -9.21 23.15 -31.98
C GLY A 308 -7.99 22.49 -31.35
N GLN A 309 -7.76 22.59 -30.04
CA GLN A 309 -6.57 22.05 -29.39
C GLN A 309 -6.89 21.24 -28.14
N ALA A 310 -6.12 20.18 -27.92
CA ALA A 310 -6.01 19.46 -26.65
C ALA A 310 -4.57 19.00 -26.45
N SER A 311 -4.10 18.98 -25.20
CA SER A 311 -2.76 18.51 -24.86
C SER A 311 -2.78 17.84 -23.49
N TRP A 312 -2.03 16.75 -23.36
CA TRP A 312 -1.86 16.04 -22.10
C TRP A 312 -0.46 15.46 -22.02
N ASP A 313 0.23 15.68 -20.90
CA ASP A 313 1.48 14.96 -20.62
C ASP A 313 1.13 13.63 -19.95
N GLU A 314 1.76 12.53 -20.35
CA GLU A 314 1.52 11.21 -19.77
C GLU A 314 2.79 10.39 -19.69
N MET A 315 2.93 9.56 -18.65
CA MET A 315 3.99 8.56 -18.60
C MET A 315 3.47 7.29 -19.29
N LEU A 316 3.66 7.21 -20.60
CA LEU A 316 3.19 6.09 -21.44
C LEU A 316 3.89 4.75 -21.16
N GLY A 317 4.94 4.77 -20.31
CA GLY A 317 5.66 3.59 -19.85
C GLY A 317 6.87 3.23 -20.70
N GLU A 318 7.64 2.28 -20.19
CA GLU A 318 8.91 1.80 -20.78
C GLU A 318 8.68 0.75 -21.89
N PHE A 319 7.49 0.14 -21.93
CA PHE A 319 7.16 -0.92 -22.88
C PHE A 319 6.49 -0.39 -24.14
N ASP A 320 6.80 -1.04 -25.28
CA ASP A 320 6.17 -0.74 -26.57
C ASP A 320 4.64 -0.79 -26.43
N SER A 321 3.98 0.23 -26.98
CA SER A 321 2.53 0.41 -26.89
C SER A 321 1.98 0.96 -28.21
N LYS A 322 0.66 0.89 -28.39
CA LYS A 322 -0.05 1.53 -29.50
C LYS A 322 -0.99 2.60 -28.96
N ILE A 323 -0.90 3.81 -29.49
CA ILE A 323 -1.75 4.93 -29.09
C ILE A 323 -2.75 5.23 -30.19
N GLN A 324 -4.02 5.39 -29.85
CA GLN A 324 -5.07 5.75 -30.80
C GLN A 324 -5.94 6.88 -30.26
N ALA A 325 -6.35 7.79 -31.15
CA ALA A 325 -7.20 8.92 -30.83
C ALA A 325 -8.56 8.79 -31.51
N VAL A 326 -9.63 9.08 -30.76
CA VAL A 326 -11.00 9.20 -31.25
C VAL A 326 -11.51 10.59 -30.91
N PHE A 327 -11.77 11.41 -31.92
CA PHE A 327 -12.29 12.75 -31.75
C PHE A 327 -13.79 12.81 -32.05
N THR A 328 -14.54 13.42 -31.13
CA THR A 328 -16.00 13.59 -31.19
C THR A 328 -16.35 15.07 -31.00
N PRO A 329 -16.81 15.78 -32.05
CA PRO A 329 -17.19 17.19 -31.95
C PRO A 329 -18.49 17.39 -31.15
N ASN A 330 -18.64 18.57 -30.53
CA ASN A 330 -19.85 18.95 -29.79
C ASN A 330 -20.97 19.48 -30.69
N ASP A 331 -20.67 19.75 -31.96
CA ASP A 331 -21.60 20.29 -32.95
C ASP A 331 -21.77 19.34 -34.14
N GLN A 332 -22.62 19.75 -35.08
CA GLN A 332 -22.93 19.00 -36.30
C GLN A 332 -22.30 19.62 -37.56
N GLN A 333 -21.41 20.60 -37.39
CA GLN A 333 -20.69 21.28 -38.48
C GLN A 333 -19.32 20.66 -38.74
N HIS A 334 -18.76 19.99 -37.72
CA HIS A 334 -17.47 19.31 -37.79
C HIS A 334 -17.63 17.78 -37.82
N GLY A 335 -16.70 17.09 -38.48
CA GLY A 335 -16.69 15.63 -38.59
C GLY A 335 -16.01 14.93 -37.41
N ARG A 336 -16.54 13.79 -36.99
CA ARG A 336 -15.85 12.85 -36.09
C ARG A 336 -14.63 12.22 -36.78
N TRP A 337 -13.63 11.79 -36.00
CA TRP A 337 -12.40 11.20 -36.54
C TRP A 337 -11.88 10.05 -35.67
N ILE A 338 -11.38 9.00 -36.32
CA ILE A 338 -10.61 7.92 -35.68
C ILE A 338 -9.25 7.88 -36.34
N SER A 339 -8.20 8.09 -35.54
CA SER A 339 -6.82 8.02 -36.03
C SER A 339 -6.42 6.59 -36.38
N GLU A 340 -5.35 6.42 -37.17
CA GLU A 340 -4.62 5.15 -37.14
C GLU A 340 -3.94 4.92 -35.78
N GLU A 341 -3.55 3.67 -35.51
CA GLU A 341 -2.75 3.34 -34.33
C GLU A 341 -1.32 3.82 -34.54
N LEU A 342 -0.83 4.66 -33.61
CA LEU A 342 0.55 5.09 -33.56
C LEU A 342 1.36 4.10 -32.71
N SER A 343 2.36 3.46 -33.31
CA SER A 343 3.36 2.74 -32.53
C SER A 343 4.12 3.73 -31.65
N TYR A 344 4.18 3.43 -30.36
CA TYR A 344 4.94 4.17 -29.36
C TYR A 344 6.06 3.29 -28.82
N LYS A 345 7.24 3.88 -28.75
CA LYS A 345 8.37 3.38 -27.96
C LYS A 345 8.81 4.50 -27.04
N TYR A 346 9.34 4.13 -25.88
CA TYR A 346 9.77 5.10 -24.88
C TYR A 346 10.65 6.20 -25.48
N LYS A 347 10.27 7.46 -25.22
CA LYS A 347 10.90 8.69 -25.73
C LYS A 347 10.95 8.87 -27.26
N GLN A 348 10.17 8.11 -28.02
CA GLN A 348 10.04 8.34 -29.47
C GLN A 348 8.89 9.28 -29.82
N THR A 349 9.06 10.01 -30.92
CA THR A 349 8.04 10.87 -31.50
C THR A 349 7.29 10.14 -32.61
N SER A 350 5.97 10.23 -32.61
CA SER A 350 5.10 9.74 -33.67
C SER A 350 3.91 10.68 -33.88
N GLY A 351 3.24 10.56 -35.02
CA GLY A 351 2.08 11.39 -35.32
C GLY A 351 1.34 10.94 -36.55
N THR A 352 0.08 11.35 -36.63
CA THR A 352 -0.83 11.05 -37.74
C THR A 352 -1.75 12.24 -37.99
N THR A 353 -2.43 12.24 -39.12
CA THR A 353 -3.37 13.28 -39.52
C THR A 353 -4.66 12.64 -40.02
N SER A 354 -5.69 13.45 -40.25
CA SER A 354 -6.95 13.00 -40.85
C SER A 354 -6.83 12.48 -42.29
N ALA A 355 -5.62 12.45 -42.87
CA ALA A 355 -5.31 11.72 -44.10
C ALA A 355 -5.57 10.22 -43.95
N THR A 356 -5.42 9.69 -42.74
CA THR A 356 -5.81 8.35 -42.36
C THR A 356 -7.02 8.46 -41.42
N ASN A 357 -8.17 7.95 -41.86
CA ASN A 357 -9.39 7.89 -41.06
C ASN A 357 -9.85 6.44 -40.99
N LYS A 358 -9.92 5.89 -39.78
CA LYS A 358 -10.41 4.52 -39.56
C LYS A 358 -11.92 4.51 -39.38
N THR A 359 -12.52 3.37 -39.66
CA THR A 359 -13.98 3.15 -39.46
C THR A 359 -14.31 2.71 -38.05
N THR A 360 -13.34 2.12 -37.33
CA THR A 360 -13.44 1.63 -35.96
C THR A 360 -12.12 1.86 -35.25
N TRP A 361 -12.15 2.03 -33.93
CA TRP A 361 -10.94 1.98 -33.10
C TRP A 361 -10.74 0.56 -32.55
N THR A 362 -9.53 0.29 -32.05
CA THR A 362 -9.23 -0.94 -31.33
C THR A 362 -9.80 -0.82 -29.92
N ASP A 363 -10.70 -1.72 -29.54
CA ASP A 363 -11.28 -1.78 -28.19
C ASP A 363 -10.94 -3.11 -27.53
N SER A 364 -10.07 -3.05 -26.53
CA SER A 364 -9.59 -4.19 -25.74
C SER A 364 -10.34 -4.32 -24.41
N SER A 365 -11.38 -3.52 -24.15
CA SER A 365 -12.11 -3.49 -22.87
C SER A 365 -12.79 -4.82 -22.48
N ASN A 366 -12.94 -5.74 -23.43
CA ASN A 366 -13.47 -7.09 -23.19
C ASN A 366 -12.38 -8.18 -23.16
N MET A 367 -11.10 -7.84 -23.29
CA MET A 367 -9.98 -8.78 -23.27
C MET A 367 -9.57 -9.13 -21.84
N GLN A 368 -10.39 -9.95 -21.20
CA GLN A 368 -10.13 -10.44 -19.86
C GLN A 368 -9.13 -11.61 -19.87
N ARG A 369 -8.06 -11.51 -19.07
CA ARG A 369 -7.14 -12.61 -18.75
C ARG A 369 -7.52 -13.25 -17.43
N GLN A 370 -7.77 -14.55 -17.43
CA GLN A 370 -7.88 -15.33 -16.19
C GLN A 370 -6.47 -15.60 -15.66
N VAL A 371 -6.23 -15.31 -14.38
CA VAL A 371 -4.91 -15.50 -13.75
C VAL A 371 -4.92 -16.61 -12.70
N GLN A 372 -6.11 -16.97 -12.19
CA GLN A 372 -6.25 -18.01 -11.18
C GLN A 372 -7.50 -18.86 -11.39
N PRO A 373 -7.45 -20.20 -11.16
CA PRO A 373 -8.64 -21.03 -11.16
C PRO A 373 -9.62 -20.64 -10.05
N THR A 374 -10.89 -20.98 -10.24
CA THR A 374 -11.97 -20.71 -9.27
C THR A 374 -12.65 -21.98 -8.76
N GLU A 375 -12.20 -23.14 -9.24
CA GLU A 375 -12.73 -24.47 -8.93
C GLU A 375 -11.87 -25.18 -7.88
N ASP A 376 -12.46 -26.18 -7.23
CA ASP A 376 -11.75 -27.02 -6.25
C ASP A 376 -10.58 -27.77 -6.91
N ILE A 377 -9.43 -27.74 -6.24
CA ILE A 377 -8.22 -28.45 -6.63
C ILE A 377 -8.07 -29.67 -5.70
N GLN A 378 -7.88 -30.83 -6.30
CA GLN A 378 -7.68 -32.09 -5.58
C GLN A 378 -6.18 -32.33 -5.40
N LEU A 379 -5.76 -32.51 -4.15
CA LEU A 379 -4.38 -32.87 -3.85
C LEU A 379 -4.14 -34.33 -4.22
N SER A 380 -3.17 -34.56 -5.10
CA SER A 380 -2.82 -35.89 -5.61
C SER A 380 -1.59 -36.49 -4.91
N ASN A 381 -0.60 -35.66 -4.57
CA ASN A 381 0.60 -36.09 -3.85
C ASN A 381 0.84 -35.21 -2.60
N PRO A 382 0.79 -35.78 -1.39
CA PRO A 382 0.88 -34.99 -0.15
C PRO A 382 2.29 -34.63 0.29
N GLY A 383 3.35 -35.08 -0.40
CA GLY A 383 4.72 -34.78 0.01
C GLY A 383 5.02 -33.28 0.01
N ILE A 384 5.67 -32.79 1.06
CA ILE A 384 6.16 -31.42 1.14
C ILE A 384 7.56 -31.37 1.76
N HIS A 385 8.42 -30.54 1.19
CA HIS A 385 9.83 -30.46 1.50
C HIS A 385 10.22 -29.00 1.75
N ALA A 386 10.77 -28.71 2.92
CA ALA A 386 11.35 -27.42 3.24
C ALA A 386 12.86 -27.55 3.36
N ARG A 387 13.59 -26.62 2.73
CA ARG A 387 15.06 -26.62 2.75
C ARG A 387 15.60 -25.20 2.77
N PHE A 388 16.75 -25.05 3.41
CA PHE A 388 17.43 -23.77 3.51
C PHE A 388 18.69 -23.77 2.63
N GLU A 389 18.91 -22.65 1.95
CA GLU A 389 20.11 -22.40 1.14
C GLU A 389 20.77 -21.10 1.57
N ARG A 390 22.10 -21.09 1.59
CA ARG A 390 22.88 -19.86 1.70
C ARG A 390 22.84 -19.11 0.36
N VAL A 391 22.41 -17.86 0.36
CA VAL A 391 22.44 -16.99 -0.83
C VAL A 391 23.77 -16.25 -0.90
N ASN A 392 24.20 -15.65 0.20
CA ASN A 392 25.51 -15.01 0.38
C ASN A 392 25.94 -15.10 1.85
N GLU A 393 26.94 -14.34 2.30
CA GLU A 393 27.46 -14.42 3.68
C GLU A 393 26.40 -14.19 4.76
N THR A 394 25.46 -13.28 4.53
CA THR A 394 24.45 -12.82 5.49
C THR A 394 23.02 -13.25 5.15
N VAL A 395 22.75 -13.57 3.88
CA VAL A 395 21.41 -13.88 3.38
C VAL A 395 21.23 -15.38 3.20
N ASN A 396 20.12 -15.90 3.73
CA ASN A 396 19.65 -17.26 3.52
C ASN A 396 18.27 -17.26 2.86
N ARG A 397 17.91 -18.39 2.25
CA ARG A 397 16.64 -18.60 1.56
C ARG A 397 16.00 -19.90 2.03
N LEU A 398 14.77 -19.79 2.54
CA LEU A 398 13.85 -20.91 2.69
C LEU A 398 13.21 -21.21 1.34
N ILE A 399 13.20 -22.49 0.97
CA ILE A 399 12.51 -23.01 -0.20
C ILE A 399 11.56 -24.10 0.30
N VAL A 400 10.29 -24.01 -0.09
CA VAL A 400 9.26 -25.03 0.17
C VAL A 400 8.78 -25.60 -1.15
N GLU A 401 8.80 -26.92 -1.29
CA GLU A 401 8.44 -27.66 -2.50
C GLU A 401 7.43 -28.74 -2.15
N ALA A 402 6.25 -28.69 -2.77
CA ALA A 402 5.27 -29.76 -2.74
C ALA A 402 5.54 -30.72 -3.89
N ASP A 403 5.35 -32.02 -3.64
CA ASP A 403 5.48 -33.03 -4.68
C ASP A 403 4.37 -32.91 -5.75
N ASP A 404 3.22 -32.32 -5.38
CA ASP A 404 2.15 -31.98 -6.30
C ASP A 404 2.36 -30.57 -6.89
N PRO A 405 2.68 -30.45 -8.19
CA PRO A 405 2.88 -29.14 -8.81
C PRO A 405 1.60 -28.32 -8.93
N SER A 406 0.41 -28.89 -8.70
CA SER A 406 -0.85 -28.12 -8.64
C SER A 406 -1.09 -27.49 -7.27
N TYR A 407 -0.28 -27.81 -6.26
CA TYR A 407 -0.45 -27.27 -4.92
C TYR A 407 -0.28 -25.76 -4.91
N ILE A 408 -1.30 -25.09 -4.35
CA ILE A 408 -1.29 -23.67 -4.01
C ILE A 408 -1.58 -23.49 -2.52
N GLY A 409 -0.87 -22.57 -1.89
CA GLY A 409 -1.04 -22.30 -0.47
C GLY A 409 -0.09 -21.24 0.05
N PHE A 410 0.07 -21.22 1.36
CA PHE A 410 0.82 -20.21 2.09
C PHE A 410 1.81 -20.86 3.06
N ILE A 411 2.95 -20.22 3.22
CA ILE A 411 3.97 -20.50 4.21
C ILE A 411 3.75 -19.52 5.36
N HIS A 412 3.52 -20.05 6.55
CA HIS A 412 3.44 -19.31 7.80
C HIS A 412 4.38 -19.91 8.85
N GLY A 413 4.64 -19.19 9.93
CA GLY A 413 5.51 -19.64 11.02
C GLY A 413 6.81 -18.85 10.99
N GLY A 414 7.96 -19.50 11.21
CA GLY A 414 9.24 -18.81 11.21
C GLY A 414 10.25 -19.38 12.19
N PHE A 415 11.13 -18.49 12.68
CA PHE A 415 12.04 -18.77 13.78
C PHE A 415 11.36 -18.50 15.12
N TYR A 416 11.66 -19.35 16.09
CA TYR A 416 11.14 -19.28 17.45
C TYR A 416 12.29 -19.51 18.40
N SER A 417 12.43 -18.64 19.40
CA SER A 417 13.49 -18.73 20.41
C SER A 417 13.56 -20.09 21.13
N LYS A 418 12.42 -20.80 21.22
CA LYS A 418 12.29 -22.16 21.76
C LYS A 418 11.20 -22.91 21.02
N HIS A 419 11.29 -24.24 21.02
CA HIS A 419 10.31 -25.13 20.38
C HIS A 419 8.86 -24.92 20.86
N ASN A 420 8.65 -24.47 22.10
CA ASN A 420 7.33 -24.22 22.66
C ASN A 420 6.98 -22.73 22.76
N SER A 421 7.79 -21.83 22.18
CA SER A 421 7.45 -20.42 22.09
C SER A 421 6.19 -20.26 21.25
N GLN A 422 5.24 -19.47 21.75
CA GLN A 422 3.96 -19.27 21.08
C GLN A 422 4.08 -18.38 19.84
N TYR A 423 5.00 -17.42 19.87
CA TYR A 423 5.17 -16.39 18.85
C TYR A 423 6.57 -16.47 18.24
N ALA A 424 6.66 -16.22 16.94
CA ALA A 424 7.91 -16.25 16.21
C ALA A 424 8.75 -14.98 16.47
N THR A 425 10.06 -15.15 16.58
CA THR A 425 11.08 -14.08 16.65
C THR A 425 11.27 -13.41 15.28
N MET A 426 11.11 -14.20 14.22
CA MET A 426 10.98 -13.73 12.84
C MET A 426 9.94 -14.56 12.12
N ASN A 427 8.91 -13.90 11.59
CA ASN A 427 7.89 -14.56 10.79
C ASN A 427 8.38 -14.85 9.37
N PHE A 428 8.04 -16.03 8.87
CA PHE A 428 8.05 -16.35 7.45
C PHE A 428 6.61 -16.28 6.95
N GLU A 429 6.40 -15.39 5.99
CA GLU A 429 5.12 -15.24 5.28
C GLU A 429 5.41 -15.32 3.79
N GLY A 430 4.92 -16.37 3.14
CA GLY A 430 5.19 -16.62 1.72
C GLY A 430 4.06 -17.36 1.04
N LEU A 431 4.08 -17.38 -0.29
CA LEU A 431 3.14 -18.12 -1.12
C LEU A 431 3.81 -19.37 -1.70
N ILE A 432 3.05 -20.46 -1.84
CA ILE A 432 3.39 -21.62 -2.65
C ILE A 432 2.51 -21.59 -3.89
N ARG A 433 3.13 -21.57 -5.07
CA ARG A 433 2.45 -21.68 -6.36
C ARG A 433 3.21 -22.63 -7.25
N ASN A 434 2.49 -23.38 -8.06
CA ASN A 434 3.05 -24.44 -8.89
C ASN A 434 3.88 -25.43 -8.04
N GLY A 435 3.41 -25.72 -6.81
CA GLY A 435 4.10 -26.54 -5.84
C GLY A 435 5.39 -25.93 -5.26
N ARG A 436 5.72 -24.66 -5.51
CA ARG A 436 6.97 -24.05 -5.01
C ARG A 436 6.74 -22.70 -4.35
N GLY A 437 7.37 -22.49 -3.20
CA GLY A 437 7.42 -21.21 -2.49
C GLY A 437 8.83 -20.90 -2.01
N GLN A 438 9.15 -19.62 -1.85
CA GLN A 438 10.44 -19.19 -1.35
C GLN A 438 10.32 -17.95 -0.47
N PHE A 439 11.21 -17.85 0.51
CA PHE A 439 11.30 -16.70 1.41
C PHE A 439 12.78 -16.44 1.70
N THR A 440 13.21 -15.18 1.59
CA THR A 440 14.60 -14.78 1.81
C THR A 440 14.70 -13.97 3.10
N PHE A 441 15.75 -14.18 3.87
CA PHE A 441 15.97 -13.50 5.15
C PHE A 441 17.45 -13.29 5.44
N ASN A 442 17.74 -12.26 6.23
CA ASN A 442 19.08 -12.03 6.78
C ASN A 442 19.27 -12.84 8.06
N ASP A 443 20.46 -13.38 8.23
CA ASP A 443 20.94 -14.14 9.39
C ASP A 443 22.40 -13.75 9.64
N ASP A 444 22.58 -12.45 9.89
CA ASP A 444 23.84 -11.84 10.27
C ASP A 444 24.40 -12.52 11.52
N ASP A 445 25.65 -12.94 11.49
CA ASP A 445 26.36 -13.52 12.64
C ASP A 445 25.70 -14.73 13.34
N GLY A 446 24.75 -15.41 12.68
CA GLY A 446 24.09 -16.59 13.27
C GLY A 446 23.09 -16.25 14.37
N ILE A 447 22.41 -15.11 14.27
CA ILE A 447 21.37 -14.68 15.22
C ILE A 447 20.24 -15.71 15.41
N TYR A 448 20.04 -16.65 14.48
CA TYR A 448 19.04 -17.73 14.58
C TYR A 448 19.62 -19.13 14.81
N ASP A 449 20.92 -19.29 15.06
CA ASP A 449 21.60 -20.61 15.12
C ASP A 449 20.97 -21.56 16.16
N ASP A 450 20.46 -21.02 17.26
CA ASP A 450 19.82 -21.75 18.36
C ASP A 450 18.28 -21.77 18.28
N ASP A 451 17.68 -21.06 17.32
CA ASP A 451 16.24 -20.97 17.17
C ASP A 451 15.65 -22.27 16.61
N SER A 452 14.43 -22.56 17.05
CA SER A 452 13.60 -23.59 16.43
C SER A 452 12.86 -23.02 15.23
N ILE A 453 12.81 -23.79 14.15
CA ILE A 453 11.98 -23.52 13.00
C ILE A 453 10.65 -24.21 13.20
N GLN A 454 9.56 -23.51 12.92
CA GLN A 454 8.23 -24.10 12.79
C GLN A 454 7.56 -23.49 11.57
N LEU A 455 7.25 -24.32 10.57
CA LEU A 455 6.57 -23.90 9.35
C LEU A 455 5.18 -24.53 9.30
N LYS A 456 4.16 -23.68 9.23
CA LYS A 456 2.78 -24.03 8.93
C LYS A 456 2.56 -23.87 7.44
N ILE A 457 2.21 -24.95 6.77
CA ILE A 457 1.82 -24.92 5.37
C ILE A 457 0.30 -24.91 5.33
N ILE A 458 -0.25 -23.78 4.93
CA ILE A 458 -1.69 -23.52 4.91
C ILE A 458 -2.17 -23.69 3.46
N PRO A 459 -3.03 -24.67 3.16
CA PRO A 459 -3.54 -24.82 1.81
C PRO A 459 -4.45 -23.66 1.45
N HIS A 460 -4.38 -23.22 0.19
CA HIS A 460 -5.38 -22.29 -0.33
C HIS A 460 -6.79 -22.87 -0.14
N PRO A 461 -7.84 -22.08 0.13
CA PRO A 461 -9.20 -22.59 0.32
C PRO A 461 -9.72 -23.48 -0.81
N LEU A 462 -9.30 -23.25 -2.05
CA LEU A 462 -9.63 -24.11 -3.20
C LEU A 462 -9.04 -25.52 -3.13
N MET A 463 -7.99 -25.74 -2.33
CA MET A 463 -7.46 -27.08 -2.11
C MET A 463 -8.43 -27.86 -1.20
N SER A 464 -8.97 -28.93 -1.73
CA SER A 464 -9.86 -29.87 -1.02
C SER A 464 -9.12 -30.79 -0.04
N GLY A 465 -7.81 -30.64 0.12
CA GLY A 465 -6.96 -31.23 1.15
C GLY A 465 -5.74 -30.33 1.33
N GLY A 466 -4.68 -30.84 1.94
CA GLY A 466 -3.38 -30.17 1.93
C GLY A 466 -3.00 -29.44 3.20
N SER A 467 -3.61 -29.75 4.35
CA SER A 467 -3.22 -29.13 5.63
C SER A 467 -2.10 -29.91 6.32
N LEU A 468 -1.25 -29.23 7.07
CA LEU A 468 -0.39 -29.88 8.06
C LEU A 468 -1.04 -29.81 9.44
N ASP A 469 -1.29 -30.97 10.05
CA ASP A 469 -1.75 -31.05 11.45
C ASP A 469 -0.65 -30.64 12.44
N THR A 470 0.61 -30.80 12.05
CA THR A 470 1.79 -30.43 12.85
C THR A 470 2.75 -29.61 11.98
N PRO A 471 3.26 -28.46 12.47
CA PRO A 471 4.26 -27.69 11.74
C PRO A 471 5.47 -28.55 11.38
N ILE A 472 6.01 -28.38 10.17
CA ILE A 472 7.32 -28.97 9.82
C ILE A 472 8.42 -28.08 10.38
N GLY A 473 9.45 -28.68 10.95
CA GLY A 473 10.54 -27.91 11.52
C GLY A 473 11.36 -28.68 12.53
N GLY A 474 12.29 -27.97 13.15
CA GLY A 474 13.31 -28.54 14.02
C GLY A 474 14.32 -27.47 14.41
N ARG A 475 15.54 -27.86 14.74
CA ARG A 475 16.61 -26.89 15.00
C ARG A 475 17.19 -26.39 13.68
N TYR A 476 17.30 -25.07 13.51
CA TYR A 476 17.98 -24.49 12.37
C TYR A 476 19.45 -24.93 12.29
N GLY A 477 20.15 -24.83 13.42
CA GLY A 477 21.50 -25.37 13.62
C GLY A 477 22.58 -24.65 12.80
N ASN A 478 23.83 -24.78 13.25
CA ASN A 478 24.97 -23.97 12.79
C ASN A 478 25.36 -24.20 11.30
N ASN A 479 24.88 -25.28 10.67
CA ASN A 479 25.16 -25.56 9.25
C ASN A 479 24.27 -24.75 8.28
N LYS A 480 23.26 -24.02 8.79
CA LYS A 480 22.37 -23.09 8.07
C LYS A 480 21.70 -23.62 6.79
N THR A 481 21.69 -24.94 6.61
CA THR A 481 21.15 -25.65 5.45
C THR A 481 20.28 -26.86 5.84
N PRO A 482 19.47 -26.78 6.91
CA PRO A 482 18.62 -27.91 7.30
C PRO A 482 17.57 -28.23 6.21
N ARG A 483 17.08 -29.46 6.28
CA ARG A 483 15.98 -29.97 5.45
C ARG A 483 14.93 -30.59 6.35
N TYR A 484 13.67 -30.40 6.00
CA TYR A 484 12.50 -30.90 6.71
C TYR A 484 11.52 -31.48 5.70
N ASP A 485 11.02 -32.66 6.01
CA ASP A 485 10.03 -33.36 5.19
C ASP A 485 8.72 -33.44 5.97
N GLY A 486 7.61 -33.26 5.27
CA GLY A 486 6.26 -33.36 5.80
C GLY A 486 5.34 -34.11 4.85
N MET A 487 4.19 -34.50 5.40
CA MET A 487 3.09 -35.07 4.63
C MET A 487 1.85 -34.25 4.92
N LEU A 488 1.30 -33.64 3.86
CA LEU A 488 0.04 -32.95 3.91
C LEU A 488 -1.12 -33.94 4.10
N THR A 489 -2.15 -33.54 4.81
CA THR A 489 -3.37 -34.34 4.94
C THR A 489 -4.14 -34.33 3.62
N ILE A 490 -4.64 -35.47 3.19
CA ILE A 490 -5.63 -35.56 2.10
C ILE A 490 -6.98 -35.70 2.79
N ASP A 491 -7.96 -34.84 2.49
CA ASP A 491 -9.27 -34.86 3.18
C ASP A 491 -10.04 -36.14 2.81
N ASN A 492 -9.71 -37.25 3.49
CA ASN A 492 -10.49 -38.49 3.59
C ASN A 492 -10.73 -38.89 5.06
N THR A 493 -10.36 -38.03 6.01
CA THR A 493 -10.62 -38.18 7.44
C THR A 493 -11.04 -36.84 8.01
N GLN A 494 -12.18 -36.82 8.70
CA GLN A 494 -12.64 -35.63 9.42
C GLN A 494 -11.54 -35.10 10.34
N PRO A 495 -11.31 -33.77 10.37
CA PRO A 495 -10.46 -33.19 11.40
C PRO A 495 -11.07 -33.49 12.76
N ASN A 496 -10.25 -33.97 13.70
CA ASN A 496 -10.63 -33.97 15.10
C ASN A 496 -10.88 -32.49 15.49
N PRO A 497 -12.02 -32.13 16.13
CA PRO A 497 -12.26 -30.76 16.51
C PRO A 497 -11.12 -30.29 17.41
N SER A 498 -10.28 -29.39 16.90
CA SER A 498 -9.37 -28.66 17.77
C SER A 498 -10.22 -27.95 18.82
N PRO A 499 -9.93 -28.10 20.12
CA PRO A 499 -10.73 -27.50 21.16
C PRO A 499 -10.76 -26.00 20.90
N ASN A 500 -11.97 -25.47 20.68
CA ASN A 500 -12.21 -24.04 20.60
C ASN A 500 -11.77 -23.43 21.93
N PRO A 501 -10.65 -22.70 22.03
CA PRO A 501 -10.42 -21.92 23.21
C PRO A 501 -11.44 -20.80 23.09
N LYS A 502 -12.47 -20.81 23.94
CA LYS A 502 -12.89 -19.52 24.49
C LYS A 502 -11.64 -19.00 25.17
N THR A 503 -10.88 -18.16 24.47
CA THR A 503 -9.70 -17.52 25.02
C THR A 503 -10.23 -16.69 26.19
N ASP A 504 -9.98 -17.16 27.41
CA ASP A 504 -10.08 -16.28 28.56
C ASP A 504 -9.23 -15.06 28.23
N ILE A 505 -9.88 -13.90 28.12
CA ILE A 505 -9.18 -12.67 27.75
C ILE A 505 -8.13 -12.41 28.81
N THR A 506 -6.86 -12.45 28.42
CA THR A 506 -5.75 -12.11 29.30
C THR A 506 -6.01 -10.71 29.85
N THR A 507 -5.90 -10.56 31.16
CA THR A 507 -6.00 -9.23 31.79
C THR A 507 -4.67 -8.82 32.38
N CYS A 508 -4.46 -7.52 32.54
CA CYS A 508 -3.34 -6.92 33.22
C CYS A 508 -3.89 -5.82 34.13
N ASN A 509 -3.77 -5.99 35.45
CA ASN A 509 -4.39 -5.11 36.44
C ASN A 509 -5.91 -4.90 36.18
N ASN A 510 -6.64 -6.00 35.93
CA ASN A 510 -8.08 -6.05 35.65
C ASN A 510 -8.54 -5.37 34.35
N LYS A 511 -7.62 -5.02 33.46
CA LYS A 511 -7.94 -4.53 32.11
C LYS A 511 -7.60 -5.60 31.08
N PRO A 512 -8.42 -5.79 30.05
CA PRO A 512 -8.06 -6.70 28.95
C PRO A 512 -6.76 -6.26 28.26
N VAL A 513 -5.96 -7.24 27.86
CA VAL A 513 -4.71 -7.06 27.14
C VAL A 513 -4.96 -7.24 25.64
N LEU A 514 -4.50 -6.26 24.85
CA LEU A 514 -4.39 -6.36 23.40
C LEU A 514 -2.92 -6.63 23.08
N ASP A 515 -2.56 -7.86 22.74
CA ASP A 515 -1.17 -8.31 22.57
C ASP A 515 -0.75 -8.54 21.11
N ARG A 516 -1.69 -8.41 20.17
CA ARG A 516 -1.50 -8.55 18.72
C ARG A 516 -2.59 -7.83 17.94
N GLY A 517 -2.36 -7.61 16.65
CA GLY A 517 -3.31 -6.95 15.75
C GLY A 517 -3.14 -5.44 15.66
N HIS A 518 -4.00 -4.81 14.87
CA HIS A 518 -3.93 -3.38 14.55
C HIS A 518 -4.63 -2.52 15.59
N VAL A 519 -3.97 -1.45 16.04
CA VAL A 519 -4.58 -0.39 16.87
C VAL A 519 -4.05 0.98 16.47
N ASP A 520 -4.89 2.02 16.55
CA ASP A 520 -4.45 3.40 16.35
C ASP A 520 -4.81 4.30 17.51
N ILE A 521 -3.85 5.11 17.95
CA ILE A 521 -4.12 6.27 18.80
C ILE A 521 -4.75 7.33 17.90
N ALA A 522 -6.08 7.45 17.93
CA ALA A 522 -6.83 8.25 16.99
C ALA A 522 -7.28 9.60 17.60
N ALA A 523 -7.24 10.63 16.76
CA ALA A 523 -7.85 11.93 17.01
C ALA A 523 -9.18 12.03 16.24
N SER A 524 -10.24 12.46 16.91
CA SER A 524 -11.50 12.82 16.27
C SER A 524 -12.05 14.13 16.83
N MET A 525 -13.00 14.73 16.11
CA MET A 525 -13.71 15.93 16.55
C MET A 525 -14.98 15.55 17.32
N ALA A 526 -15.04 15.92 18.61
CA ALA A 526 -16.24 15.82 19.43
C ALA A 526 -16.79 17.21 19.72
N ARG A 527 -17.84 17.61 19.01
CA ARG A 527 -18.44 18.96 19.06
C ARG A 527 -17.44 20.09 18.72
N HIS A 528 -16.81 20.67 19.74
CA HIS A 528 -15.89 21.81 19.63
C HIS A 528 -14.53 21.54 20.31
N SER A 529 -14.23 20.28 20.62
CA SER A 529 -12.97 19.83 21.22
C SER A 529 -12.48 18.56 20.52
N LEU A 530 -11.17 18.33 20.56
CA LEU A 530 -10.59 17.07 20.12
C LEU A 530 -10.92 15.96 21.13
N GLN A 531 -11.05 14.74 20.64
CA GLN A 531 -11.14 13.53 21.44
C GLN A 531 -9.98 12.61 21.07
N THR A 532 -9.42 11.93 22.07
CA THR A 532 -8.41 10.89 21.90
C THR A 532 -9.04 9.53 22.18
N THR A 533 -9.03 8.64 21.19
CA THR A 533 -9.52 7.26 21.29
C THR A 533 -8.43 6.28 20.85
N LEU A 534 -8.62 5.01 21.20
CA LEU A 534 -7.87 3.91 20.64
C LEU A 534 -8.81 3.21 19.67
N HIS A 535 -8.54 3.31 18.38
CA HIS A 535 -9.18 2.47 17.38
C HIS A 535 -8.64 1.06 17.56
N ASP A 536 -9.50 0.09 17.88
CA ASP A 536 -9.13 -1.30 18.15
C ASP A 536 -9.74 -2.22 17.09
N ASP A 537 -8.88 -2.76 16.23
CA ASP A 537 -9.20 -3.74 15.19
C ASP A 537 -8.69 -5.15 15.51
N THR A 538 -8.26 -5.39 16.75
CA THR A 538 -7.57 -6.63 17.15
C THR A 538 -8.50 -7.85 17.20
N ALA A 539 -9.80 -7.62 17.29
CA ALA A 539 -10.82 -8.64 17.54
C ALA A 539 -10.64 -9.44 18.86
N ILE A 540 -9.77 -8.99 19.78
CA ILE A 540 -9.43 -9.74 21.02
C ILE A 540 -10.54 -9.62 22.08
N VAL A 541 -11.09 -8.41 22.26
CA VAL A 541 -12.10 -8.13 23.29
C VAL A 541 -13.50 -8.07 22.70
N ASP A 542 -13.67 -7.34 21.60
CA ASP A 542 -14.89 -7.31 20.81
C ASP A 542 -14.57 -7.90 19.45
N ASN A 543 -15.49 -8.65 18.86
CA ASN A 543 -15.33 -9.28 17.54
C ASN A 543 -15.53 -8.31 16.36
N LYS A 544 -15.29 -7.02 16.57
CA LYS A 544 -15.49 -5.94 15.60
C LYS A 544 -14.65 -4.74 15.98
N SER A 545 -14.47 -3.83 15.02
CA SER A 545 -13.72 -2.60 15.19
C SER A 545 -14.46 -1.67 16.14
N VAL A 546 -13.74 -1.17 17.14
CA VAL A 546 -14.33 -0.29 18.16
C VAL A 546 -13.38 0.81 18.58
N ASP A 547 -13.91 2.01 18.77
CA ASP A 547 -13.19 3.10 19.43
C ASP A 547 -13.31 2.98 20.95
N ARG A 548 -12.19 2.75 21.62
CA ARG A 548 -12.10 2.66 23.08
C ARG A 548 -11.46 3.89 23.69
N ARG A 549 -11.63 4.07 24.99
CA ARG A 549 -10.70 4.92 25.74
C ARG A 549 -9.40 4.15 25.96
N LEU A 550 -8.27 4.83 25.79
CA LEU A 550 -6.94 4.23 25.98
C LEU A 550 -6.79 3.61 27.39
N ASP A 551 -7.49 4.15 28.39
CA ASP A 551 -7.42 3.68 29.78
C ASP A 551 -8.22 2.40 30.06
N GLN A 552 -8.96 1.87 29.09
CA GLN A 552 -9.76 0.64 29.24
C GLN A 552 -8.99 -0.64 28.93
N VAL A 553 -7.86 -0.54 28.23
CA VAL A 553 -7.07 -1.69 27.76
C VAL A 553 -5.59 -1.53 28.15
N VAL A 554 -4.80 -2.59 27.99
CA VAL A 554 -3.34 -2.58 28.06
C VAL A 554 -2.79 -3.14 26.75
N LEU A 555 -1.81 -2.46 26.15
CA LEU A 555 -1.08 -3.00 24.99
C LEU A 555 0.01 -3.94 25.50
N GLY A 556 -0.13 -5.23 25.22
CA GLY A 556 0.82 -6.27 25.65
C GLY A 556 1.91 -6.49 24.61
N VAL A 557 3.15 -6.63 25.07
CA VAL A 557 4.31 -6.89 24.20
C VAL A 557 5.07 -8.09 24.75
N HIS A 558 5.17 -9.14 23.95
CA HIS A 558 5.84 -10.39 24.30
C HIS A 558 7.35 -10.35 24.01
N ASP A 559 8.09 -11.34 24.51
CA ASP A 559 9.55 -11.42 24.35
C ASP A 559 9.98 -11.70 22.88
N ASN A 560 9.05 -12.04 21.99
CA ASN A 560 9.31 -12.15 20.56
C ASN A 560 9.64 -10.80 19.89
N ALA A 561 9.30 -9.68 20.56
CA ALA A 561 9.66 -8.34 20.11
C ALA A 561 11.12 -7.97 20.43
N ILE A 562 11.89 -8.80 21.15
CA ILE A 562 13.28 -8.49 21.53
C ILE A 562 14.19 -8.45 20.28
N LYS A 563 15.00 -7.39 20.20
CA LYS A 563 16.15 -7.26 19.31
C LYS A 563 17.40 -7.17 20.16
N THR A 564 18.47 -7.83 19.71
CA THR A 564 19.76 -7.97 20.42
C THR A 564 20.87 -7.13 19.80
N GLN A 565 20.56 -6.41 18.72
CA GLN A 565 21.47 -5.52 18.03
C GLN A 565 20.78 -4.19 17.77
N ARG A 566 21.37 -3.12 18.28
CA ARG A 566 20.87 -1.76 18.10
C ARG A 566 21.36 -1.20 16.77
N LYS A 567 20.45 -0.64 15.98
CA LYS A 567 20.81 0.18 14.81
C LYS A 567 21.52 1.46 15.27
N ASP A 568 22.64 1.85 14.64
CA ASP A 568 23.50 2.98 15.03
C ASP A 568 22.77 4.30 15.34
N LYS A 569 21.64 4.55 14.66
CA LYS A 569 20.87 5.78 14.78
C LYS A 569 19.90 5.79 15.97
N LEU A 570 19.61 4.63 16.58
CA LEU A 570 18.75 4.50 17.75
C LEU A 570 19.53 4.67 19.05
N LYS A 571 20.32 5.74 19.17
CA LYS A 571 21.25 5.97 20.29
C LYS A 571 20.58 6.05 21.67
N PHE A 572 19.26 6.27 21.70
CA PHE A 572 18.46 6.26 22.90
C PHE A 572 18.20 4.85 23.45
N LEU A 573 18.56 3.79 22.72
CA LEU A 573 18.43 2.38 23.12
C LEU A 573 19.79 1.76 23.44
N ASP A 574 19.74 0.65 24.17
CA ASP A 574 20.84 -0.31 24.31
C ASP A 574 20.70 -1.43 23.26
N ASP A 575 21.67 -2.35 23.20
CA ASP A 575 21.66 -3.47 22.23
C ASP A 575 20.45 -4.40 22.41
N ASN A 576 19.99 -4.58 23.65
CA ASN A 576 18.78 -5.34 23.96
C ASN A 576 17.58 -4.41 24.16
N TYR A 577 16.60 -4.49 23.28
CA TYR A 577 15.37 -3.68 23.35
C TYR A 577 14.18 -4.41 22.74
N TYR A 578 12.97 -3.99 23.08
CA TYR A 578 11.73 -4.47 22.46
C TYR A 578 11.37 -3.55 21.30
N LEU A 579 11.06 -4.11 20.13
CA LEU A 579 10.67 -3.39 18.91
C LEU A 579 9.30 -3.87 18.44
N LEU A 580 8.35 -2.95 18.36
CA LEU A 580 7.09 -3.15 17.64
C LEU A 580 7.31 -2.54 16.25
N PRO A 581 7.35 -3.34 15.18
CA PRO A 581 7.77 -2.87 13.87
C PRO A 581 6.73 -1.98 13.18
N GLN A 582 7.21 -1.04 12.36
CA GLN A 582 6.37 -0.20 11.49
C GLN A 582 5.57 -1.03 10.49
N THR A 583 6.16 -2.12 9.97
CA THR A 583 5.46 -3.09 9.12
C THR A 583 4.75 -4.11 10.01
N GLN A 584 3.49 -4.42 9.72
CA GLN A 584 2.70 -5.33 10.55
C GLN A 584 3.38 -6.69 10.72
N HIS A 585 3.50 -7.11 11.98
CA HIS A 585 3.87 -8.46 12.38
C HIS A 585 2.69 -9.08 13.14
N ASN A 586 2.07 -10.12 12.59
CA ASN A 586 0.79 -10.65 13.07
C ASN A 586 0.81 -11.12 14.55
N ASP A 587 1.99 -11.42 15.08
CA ASP A 587 2.20 -11.86 16.47
C ASP A 587 2.71 -10.76 17.42
N ILE A 588 2.67 -9.49 16.99
CA ILE A 588 3.04 -8.34 17.82
C ILE A 588 1.92 -7.29 17.69
N ILE A 589 1.53 -6.66 18.79
CA ILE A 589 0.59 -5.53 18.75
C ILE A 589 1.17 -4.42 17.86
N TRP A 590 0.35 -3.87 16.96
CA TRP A 590 0.78 -2.94 15.93
C TRP A 590 0.12 -1.56 16.15
N PRO A 591 0.74 -0.69 16.99
CA PRO A 591 0.20 0.62 17.32
C PRO A 591 0.65 1.73 16.38
N GLY A 592 -0.32 2.39 15.76
CA GLY A 592 -0.16 3.61 14.98
C GLY A 592 -0.78 4.85 15.63
N TYR A 593 -0.82 5.93 14.87
CA TYR A 593 -1.63 7.11 15.18
C TYR A 593 -2.45 7.53 13.95
N SER A 594 -3.64 8.09 14.20
CA SER A 594 -4.51 8.55 13.12
C SER A 594 -5.13 9.92 13.40
N THR A 595 -5.03 10.82 12.42
CA THR A 595 -5.73 12.11 12.37
C THR A 595 -6.67 12.19 11.17
N GLN A 596 -6.94 11.07 10.49
CA GLN A 596 -7.78 11.03 9.28
C GLN A 596 -9.21 11.53 9.49
N ALA A 597 -9.74 11.40 10.71
CA ALA A 597 -11.06 11.90 11.08
C ALA A 597 -11.09 13.42 11.36
N ILE A 598 -9.96 14.12 11.23
CA ILE A 598 -9.84 15.56 11.44
C ILE A 598 -9.92 16.30 10.10
N ASP A 599 -10.80 17.31 10.02
CA ASP A 599 -10.83 18.25 8.89
C ASP A 599 -9.77 19.35 9.06
N TYR A 600 -8.60 19.13 8.46
CA TYR A 600 -7.48 20.08 8.47
C TYR A 600 -7.83 21.42 7.81
N SER A 601 -8.85 21.48 6.95
CA SER A 601 -9.28 22.75 6.32
C SER A 601 -9.83 23.76 7.33
N GLN A 602 -10.17 23.33 8.56
CA GLN A 602 -10.63 24.19 9.65
C GLN A 602 -9.50 24.63 10.59
N LEU A 603 -8.29 24.10 10.39
CA LEU A 603 -7.14 24.31 11.26
C LEU A 603 -6.20 25.39 10.71
N ASP A 604 -5.49 26.03 11.62
CA ASP A 604 -4.37 26.94 11.36
C ASP A 604 -3.07 26.19 11.70
N GLY A 605 -2.60 25.39 10.74
CA GLY A 605 -1.41 24.54 10.87
C GLY A 605 -1.71 23.11 11.34
N SER A 606 -0.73 22.52 12.02
CA SER A 606 -0.67 21.09 12.33
C SER A 606 -1.56 20.66 13.50
N VAL A 607 -1.85 19.36 13.54
CA VAL A 607 -2.30 18.67 14.75
C VAL A 607 -1.08 18.15 15.49
N TYR A 608 -1.07 18.26 16.82
CA TYR A 608 0.04 17.82 17.67
C TYR A 608 -0.41 16.68 18.57
N LEU A 609 0.20 15.50 18.43
CA LEU A 609 0.07 14.37 19.34
C LEU A 609 1.14 14.48 20.42
N THR A 610 0.74 14.59 21.69
CA THR A 610 1.65 14.63 22.85
C THR A 610 1.53 13.33 23.64
N ILE A 611 2.66 12.67 23.90
CA ILE A 611 2.75 11.40 24.63
C ILE A 611 3.74 11.58 25.79
N THR A 612 3.26 11.99 26.95
CA THR A 612 4.11 12.28 28.12
C THR A 612 4.21 11.07 29.05
N PRO A 613 5.41 10.64 29.48
CA PRO A 613 5.56 9.54 30.43
C PRO A 613 4.93 9.89 31.79
N ALA A 614 4.06 9.00 32.27
CA ALA A 614 3.39 9.10 33.56
C ALA A 614 3.95 8.13 34.60
N SER A 615 4.54 7.01 34.17
CA SER A 615 5.37 6.09 34.95
C SER A 615 6.03 5.14 33.96
N ILE A 616 7.35 4.95 34.08
CA ILE A 616 8.15 4.03 33.27
C ILE A 616 9.11 3.28 34.20
N PRO A 617 9.64 2.11 33.81
CA PRO A 617 10.64 1.39 34.59
C PRO A 617 11.89 2.24 34.85
N SER A 618 12.53 2.04 36.00
CA SER A 618 13.69 2.84 36.39
C SER A 618 14.86 2.67 35.42
N GLY A 619 15.38 3.78 34.89
CA GLY A 619 16.49 3.77 33.94
C GLY A 619 16.09 3.35 32.52
N ALA A 620 14.82 3.06 32.26
CA ALA A 620 14.36 2.72 30.93
C ALA A 620 14.22 3.95 30.03
N SER A 621 14.45 3.75 28.74
CA SER A 621 14.16 4.67 27.66
C SER A 621 13.14 4.04 26.70
N TRP A 622 12.48 4.90 25.94
CA TRP A 622 11.53 4.55 24.91
C TRP A 622 11.53 5.61 23.81
N GLY A 623 10.98 5.26 22.65
CA GLY A 623 10.82 6.16 21.52
C GLY A 623 9.95 5.58 20.42
N ALA A 624 9.63 6.43 19.44
CA ALA A 624 8.93 6.05 18.23
C ALA A 624 9.63 6.66 17.02
N PHE A 625 9.71 5.93 15.91
CA PHE A 625 10.40 6.38 14.70
C PHE A 625 9.81 5.76 13.43
N LEU A 626 10.06 6.40 12.30
CA LEU A 626 9.77 5.85 10.98
C LEU A 626 11.05 5.34 10.32
N ASP A 627 10.94 4.21 9.62
CA ASP A 627 11.98 3.80 8.66
C ASP A 627 12.01 4.78 7.49
N ALA A 628 13.16 4.87 6.82
CA ALA A 628 13.32 5.77 5.69
C ALA A 628 12.49 5.33 4.47
N SER A 629 11.81 6.27 3.81
CA SER A 629 11.23 6.02 2.49
C SER A 629 12.19 6.42 1.37
N LEU A 630 12.64 5.45 0.56
CA LEU A 630 13.24 5.58 -0.79
C LEU A 630 14.25 6.73 -1.03
N SER A 631 15.11 7.05 -0.05
CA SER A 631 16.37 7.85 -0.13
C SER A 631 16.73 8.61 1.17
N GLY A 632 16.31 8.15 2.36
CA GLY A 632 16.39 8.95 3.60
C GLY A 632 17.01 8.27 4.81
N ASP A 633 17.09 9.02 5.92
CA ASP A 633 17.43 8.53 7.25
C ASP A 633 16.15 8.23 8.05
N ASN A 634 16.21 7.31 9.02
CA ASN A 634 15.10 7.09 9.96
C ASN A 634 14.66 8.41 10.61
N GLN A 635 13.35 8.68 10.60
CA GLN A 635 12.78 9.85 11.25
C GLN A 635 12.44 9.52 12.70
N ILE A 636 13.26 9.98 13.65
CA ILE A 636 12.93 9.90 15.08
C ILE A 636 11.75 10.83 15.37
N LEU A 637 10.63 10.27 15.84
CA LEU A 637 9.41 11.01 16.17
C LEU A 637 9.32 11.31 17.66
N LEU A 638 9.75 10.36 18.50
CA LEU A 638 9.77 10.47 19.96
C LEU A 638 11.09 9.89 20.48
N ASP A 639 11.71 10.61 21.43
CA ASP A 639 12.92 10.17 22.11
C ASP A 639 12.89 10.64 23.57
N SER A 640 12.67 9.68 24.47
CA SER A 640 12.60 9.93 25.92
C SER A 640 13.90 10.47 26.52
N THR A 641 15.07 10.22 25.91
CA THR A 641 16.37 10.67 26.44
C THR A 641 16.63 12.14 26.17
N THR A 642 15.96 12.70 25.15
CA THR A 642 15.97 14.13 24.83
C THR A 642 14.70 14.84 25.30
N ASN A 643 13.79 14.11 25.96
CA ASN A 643 12.48 14.58 26.42
C ASN A 643 11.61 15.11 25.26
N ASP A 644 11.77 14.53 24.06
CA ASP A 644 10.91 14.79 22.90
C ASP A 644 9.69 13.86 22.94
N HIS A 645 8.54 14.45 23.22
CA HIS A 645 7.27 13.77 23.50
C HIS A 645 6.16 14.21 22.54
N LEU A 646 6.49 14.87 21.43
CA LEU A 646 5.52 15.55 20.56
C LEU A 646 5.72 15.19 19.09
N ILE A 647 4.68 14.58 18.51
CA ILE A 647 4.59 14.34 17.07
C ILE A 647 3.76 15.45 16.44
N GLU A 648 4.33 16.14 15.45
CA GLU A 648 3.64 17.11 14.62
C GLU A 648 3.08 16.43 13.37
N VAL A 649 1.77 16.53 13.18
CA VAL A 649 1.04 15.89 12.09
C VAL A 649 0.43 17.00 11.21
N GLY A 650 1.14 17.35 10.13
CA GLY A 650 0.81 18.51 9.30
C GLY A 650 -0.39 18.32 8.36
N LEU A 651 -0.74 17.07 8.04
CA LEU A 651 -1.83 16.71 7.14
C LEU A 651 -2.60 15.51 7.71
N ALA A 652 -3.81 15.25 7.20
CA ALA A 652 -4.60 14.10 7.63
C ALA A 652 -3.83 12.81 7.33
N SER A 653 -3.43 12.08 8.38
CA SER A 653 -2.54 10.92 8.26
C SER A 653 -3.04 9.76 9.10
N HIS A 654 -2.74 8.55 8.64
CA HIS A 654 -2.78 7.33 9.42
C HIS A 654 -1.40 6.73 9.25
N ALA A 655 -0.67 6.61 10.35
CA ALA A 655 0.73 6.25 10.29
C ALA A 655 1.01 5.19 11.33
N HIS A 656 1.63 4.11 10.88
CA HIS A 656 2.27 3.15 11.77
C HIS A 656 3.72 3.50 11.94
N THR A 657 4.21 3.36 13.17
CA THR A 657 5.57 3.75 13.55
C THR A 657 6.25 2.59 14.24
N ASN A 658 7.56 2.48 14.10
CA ASN A 658 8.33 1.63 15.00
C ASN A 658 8.22 2.18 16.42
N TRP A 659 7.86 1.34 17.40
CA TRP A 659 7.95 1.67 18.82
C TRP A 659 9.06 0.86 19.47
N ALA A 660 9.91 1.51 20.24
CA ALA A 660 11.02 0.85 20.92
C ALA A 660 11.04 1.13 22.42
N PHE A 661 11.33 0.08 23.21
CA PHE A 661 11.42 0.13 24.67
C PHE A 661 12.71 -0.58 25.12
N SER A 662 13.54 0.08 25.93
CA SER A 662 14.83 -0.48 26.35
C SER A 662 14.75 -1.57 27.41
N SER A 663 13.58 -1.79 28.03
CA SER A 663 13.45 -2.71 29.16
C SER A 663 12.04 -3.29 29.27
N ALA A 664 11.94 -4.45 29.91
CA ALA A 664 10.65 -5.00 30.33
C ALA A 664 10.05 -4.15 31.46
N GLY A 665 8.71 -4.13 31.55
CA GLY A 665 7.98 -3.49 32.65
C GLY A 665 6.68 -2.81 32.20
N LEU A 666 6.02 -2.14 33.14
CA LEU A 666 4.83 -1.33 32.85
C LEU A 666 5.23 0.10 32.51
N TYR A 667 4.79 0.55 31.34
CA TYR A 667 4.91 1.93 30.88
C TYR A 667 3.51 2.55 30.83
N THR A 668 3.33 3.71 31.42
CA THR A 668 2.09 4.49 31.34
C THR A 668 2.37 5.87 30.81
N PHE A 669 1.53 6.33 29.89
CA PHE A 669 1.66 7.63 29.24
C PHE A 669 0.37 8.43 29.39
N LYS A 670 0.50 9.76 29.47
CA LYS A 670 -0.61 10.70 29.24
C LYS A 670 -0.56 11.14 27.79
N VAL A 671 -1.62 10.80 27.05
CA VAL A 671 -1.74 11.05 25.62
C VAL A 671 -2.80 12.12 25.37
N SER A 672 -2.50 13.12 24.57
CA SER A 672 -3.47 14.13 24.14
C SER A 672 -3.17 14.65 22.73
N TYR A 673 -4.21 15.14 22.08
CA TYR A 673 -4.11 15.87 20.82
C TYR A 673 -4.40 17.35 21.05
N SER A 674 -3.68 18.22 20.35
CA SER A 674 -4.00 19.64 20.28
C SER A 674 -3.87 20.19 18.87
N ALA A 675 -4.66 21.21 18.55
CA ALA A 675 -4.59 21.92 17.29
C ALA A 675 -5.00 23.39 17.49
N LYS A 676 -4.67 24.24 16.51
CA LYS A 676 -5.15 25.61 16.45
C LYS A 676 -6.20 25.71 15.36
N THR A 677 -7.35 26.30 15.66
CA THR A 677 -8.40 26.56 14.66
C THR A 677 -8.08 27.82 13.86
N LYS A 678 -8.65 27.96 12.66
CA LYS A 678 -8.56 29.21 11.86
C LYS A 678 -9.06 30.46 12.59
N ALA A 679 -9.92 30.30 13.60
CA ALA A 679 -10.37 31.37 14.48
C ALA A 679 -9.33 31.76 15.56
N GLY A 680 -8.12 31.18 15.53
CA GLY A 680 -7.05 31.42 16.49
C GLY A 680 -7.19 30.69 17.83
N LYS A 681 -8.29 29.96 18.06
CA LYS A 681 -8.54 29.22 19.30
C LYS A 681 -7.76 27.91 19.31
N ARG A 682 -7.04 27.62 20.40
CA ARG A 682 -6.46 26.30 20.68
C ARG A 682 -7.56 25.34 21.13
N ILE A 683 -7.62 24.18 20.48
CA ILE A 683 -8.44 23.05 20.88
C ILE A 683 -7.53 21.91 21.36
N THR A 684 -7.95 21.19 22.40
CA THR A 684 -7.14 20.14 23.03
C THR A 684 -8.05 19.07 23.58
N SER A 685 -7.66 17.81 23.46
CA SER A 685 -8.38 16.70 24.09
C SER A 685 -8.02 16.55 25.57
N ALA A 686 -8.91 15.94 26.34
CA ALA A 686 -8.57 15.54 27.70
C ALA A 686 -7.46 14.46 27.65
N PRO A 687 -6.41 14.55 28.49
CA PRO A 687 -5.38 13.52 28.52
C PRO A 687 -5.96 12.15 28.87
N SER A 688 -5.68 11.15 28.03
CA SER A 688 -6.05 9.75 28.24
C SER A 688 -4.82 8.93 28.62
N THR A 689 -4.98 7.88 29.43
CA THR A 689 -3.85 7.04 29.86
C THR A 689 -3.66 5.86 28.93
N LEU A 690 -2.52 5.81 28.24
CA LEU A 690 -2.06 4.64 27.49
C LEU A 690 -1.17 3.78 28.39
N THR A 691 -1.30 2.46 28.33
CA THR A 691 -0.47 1.53 29.11
C THR A 691 0.12 0.47 28.20
N PHE A 692 1.43 0.28 28.27
CA PHE A 692 2.13 -0.87 27.69
C PHE A 692 2.62 -1.80 28.80
N ALA A 693 2.45 -3.11 28.62
CA ALA A 693 3.06 -4.14 29.44
C ALA A 693 4.11 -4.88 28.60
N ILE A 694 5.38 -4.60 28.87
CA ILE A 694 6.52 -5.07 28.08
C ILE A 694 7.16 -6.29 28.74
N GLY A 695 7.23 -7.40 28.01
CA GLY A 695 7.87 -8.66 28.38
C GLY A 695 6.93 -9.69 29.01
N ASP A 696 7.19 -10.97 28.74
CA ASP A 696 6.36 -12.09 29.19
C ASP A 696 6.25 -12.18 30.72
N GLU A 697 7.32 -11.86 31.43
CA GLU A 697 7.32 -11.84 32.90
C GLU A 697 6.41 -10.72 33.44
N THR A 698 6.40 -9.55 32.79
CA THR A 698 5.52 -8.43 33.14
C THR A 698 4.06 -8.82 32.95
N LEU A 699 3.73 -9.42 31.80
CA LEU A 699 2.38 -9.89 31.49
C LEU A 699 1.90 -10.92 32.51
N LYS A 700 2.75 -11.89 32.88
CA LYS A 700 2.46 -12.88 33.93
C LYS A 700 2.22 -12.22 35.29
N LYS A 701 3.07 -11.27 35.69
CA LYS A 701 2.94 -10.57 36.98
C LYS A 701 1.65 -9.73 37.03
N CYS A 702 1.35 -8.96 36.00
CA CYS A 702 0.19 -8.07 36.01
C CYS A 702 -1.15 -8.79 35.80
N ALA A 703 -1.16 -10.00 35.23
CA ALA A 703 -2.34 -10.86 35.20
C ALA A 703 -2.87 -11.23 36.59
N THR A 704 -2.03 -11.12 37.63
CA THR A 704 -2.46 -11.34 39.03
C THR A 704 -3.19 -10.16 39.67
N GLY A 705 -3.34 -9.03 38.95
CA GLY A 705 -4.19 -7.90 39.35
C GLY A 705 -3.54 -6.85 40.27
N ASN A 706 -2.31 -7.07 40.76
CA ASN A 706 -1.65 -6.24 41.77
C ASN A 706 -0.25 -5.76 41.35
N TYR A 707 0.07 -5.72 40.06
CA TYR A 707 1.40 -5.29 39.62
C TYR A 707 1.50 -3.76 39.67
N ILE A 708 2.28 -3.27 40.62
CA ILE A 708 2.54 -1.85 40.81
C ILE A 708 3.79 -1.48 39.99
N PRO A 709 3.77 -0.42 39.16
CA PRO A 709 4.94 0.04 38.43
C PRO A 709 6.11 0.34 39.37
N ASP A 710 7.34 0.01 38.94
CA ASP A 710 8.53 0.06 39.80
C ASP A 710 8.86 1.46 40.35
N ASN A 711 8.38 2.58 39.78
CA ASN A 711 8.45 3.91 40.39
C ASN A 711 7.56 4.99 39.72
N LYS A 712 7.21 6.02 40.50
CA LYS A 712 6.50 7.26 40.11
C LYS A 712 7.49 8.29 39.53
N PRO A 713 7.23 8.97 38.40
CA PRO A 713 8.08 10.05 37.94
C PRO A 713 8.01 11.25 38.89
N THR A 714 9.16 11.86 39.14
CA THR A 714 9.23 13.24 39.61
C THR A 714 8.66 14.15 38.52
N PRO A 715 7.70 15.06 38.81
CA PRO A 715 7.21 15.99 37.80
C PRO A 715 8.36 16.86 37.29
N PRO A 716 8.51 17.07 35.97
CA PRO A 716 9.40 18.12 35.49
C PRO A 716 8.87 19.47 35.95
N ASN A 717 9.77 20.31 36.46
CA ASN A 717 9.49 21.72 36.72
C ASN A 717 9.05 22.36 35.38
N PRO A 718 7.96 23.15 35.31
CA PRO A 718 7.57 23.78 34.05
C PRO A 718 8.69 24.72 33.57
N ALA A 719 9.39 24.33 32.52
CA ALA A 719 10.20 25.25 31.76
C ALA A 719 9.27 26.16 30.94
N PRO A 720 9.55 27.48 30.84
CA PRO A 720 8.78 28.37 29.98
C PRO A 720 8.82 27.88 28.52
N PRO A 721 7.77 28.15 27.72
CA PRO A 721 7.80 27.81 26.30
C PRO A 721 8.89 28.63 25.61
N THR A 722 10.00 28.01 25.25
CA THR A 722 11.02 28.62 24.41
C THR A 722 11.05 27.97 23.04
N THR A 723 10.66 28.82 22.08
CA THR A 723 11.02 28.85 20.65
C THR A 723 10.50 27.73 19.73
N GLU A 724 9.74 28.19 18.72
CA GLU A 724 9.36 27.47 17.51
C GLU A 724 10.50 26.60 16.96
N LYS A 725 10.18 25.34 16.60
CA LYS A 725 11.00 24.57 15.66
C LYS A 725 11.20 25.44 14.40
N PRO A 726 12.41 25.51 13.81
CA PRO A 726 12.59 26.22 12.55
C PRO A 726 11.69 25.56 11.50
N LYS A 727 10.82 26.37 10.87
CA LYS A 727 10.08 25.97 9.67
C LYS A 727 11.05 25.43 8.62
N PRO A 728 10.72 24.34 7.91
CA PRO A 728 11.35 24.04 6.62
C PRO A 728 11.20 25.28 5.72
N GLY A 729 12.31 25.71 5.12
CA GLY A 729 12.49 27.05 4.58
C GLY A 729 11.36 27.52 3.65
N GLY A 730 10.62 28.53 4.11
CA GLY A 730 9.91 29.43 3.21
C GLY A 730 10.92 30.28 2.46
N SER A 731 10.84 30.22 1.13
CA SER A 731 11.60 30.99 0.14
C SER A 731 11.94 32.41 0.61
N SER A 732 13.21 32.66 0.96
CA SER A 732 13.75 34.01 1.05
C SER A 732 14.19 34.45 -0.35
N MET A 733 13.72 35.64 -0.75
CA MET A 733 14.18 36.33 -1.94
C MET A 733 15.71 36.37 -1.97
N PHE A 734 16.27 35.94 -3.10
CA PHE A 734 17.68 36.03 -3.44
C PHE A 734 18.24 37.42 -3.14
N ASN A 735 19.15 37.53 -2.17
CA ASN A 735 19.92 38.73 -1.93
C ASN A 735 21.30 38.57 -2.59
N LEU A 736 21.50 39.27 -3.71
CA LEU A 736 22.57 39.08 -4.68
C LEU A 736 23.93 39.69 -4.27
N ASP A 737 24.26 39.72 -2.98
CA ASP A 737 25.48 40.39 -2.47
C ASP A 737 26.42 39.49 -1.64
N THR A 738 25.99 38.28 -1.28
CA THR A 738 26.81 37.38 -0.45
C THR A 738 27.66 36.40 -1.28
N PHE A 739 27.41 36.28 -2.59
CA PHE A 739 28.15 35.37 -3.48
C PHE A 739 29.51 35.92 -3.96
N ALA A 740 29.78 37.22 -3.79
CA ALA A 740 31.00 37.86 -4.31
C ALA A 740 32.22 37.79 -3.35
N ARG A 741 32.10 37.22 -2.15
CA ARG A 741 33.20 37.22 -1.14
C ARG A 741 33.75 35.84 -0.77
N ALA A 742 33.27 34.76 -1.38
CA ALA A 742 33.73 33.39 -1.12
C ALA A 742 34.66 32.81 -2.21
N LEU A 743 35.10 33.60 -3.19
CA LEU A 743 35.96 33.14 -4.30
C LEU A 743 37.42 33.63 -4.27
N PHE A 744 37.88 34.23 -3.17
CA PHE A 744 39.30 34.58 -2.98
C PHE A 744 39.80 34.05 -1.65
N GLY A 745 40.23 32.79 -1.65
CA GLY A 745 40.93 32.20 -0.53
C GLY A 745 40.98 30.69 -0.63
N ILE A 746 41.92 30.18 -1.43
CA ILE A 746 42.73 28.97 -1.19
C ILE A 746 43.67 28.84 -2.42
N VAL A 747 44.91 29.29 -2.26
CA VAL A 747 46.07 28.86 -3.07
C VAL A 747 47.21 28.57 -2.10
N ALA A 748 47.50 27.28 -1.93
CA ALA A 748 48.73 26.61 -1.49
C ALA A 748 48.26 25.21 -1.02
N SER A 749 48.71 24.07 -1.54
CA SER A 749 50.08 23.71 -1.93
C SER A 749 50.08 22.30 -2.55
N VAL A 750 51.11 22.02 -3.38
CA VAL A 750 51.57 20.72 -3.94
C VAL A 750 50.73 20.18 -5.12
N GLY A 751 51.21 19.90 -6.33
CA GLY A 751 52.53 19.92 -6.95
C GLY A 751 52.56 18.94 -8.14
N ALA A 752 53.02 19.44 -9.30
CA ALA A 752 53.55 18.73 -10.49
C ALA A 752 52.64 18.34 -11.69
N LEU A 753 52.89 19.06 -12.81
CA LEU A 753 53.04 18.66 -14.25
C LEU A 753 51.87 17.87 -14.93
N THR A 754 51.37 18.14 -16.14
CA THR A 754 51.92 18.80 -17.34
C THR A 754 50.83 19.07 -18.40
N THR A 755 51.08 20.09 -19.25
CA THR A 755 50.73 20.22 -20.69
C THR A 755 49.32 20.62 -21.19
N ILE A 756 49.32 21.82 -21.80
CA ILE A 756 48.78 22.20 -23.13
C ILE A 756 47.32 22.68 -23.21
N GLY A 757 47.17 23.90 -23.77
CA GLY A 757 46.14 24.15 -24.78
C GLY A 757 45.27 25.38 -24.55
N ALA A 758 45.74 26.54 -25.02
CA ALA A 758 44.95 27.76 -25.14
C ALA A 758 43.66 27.57 -25.97
N ILE A 759 42.65 28.44 -25.76
CA ILE A 759 42.15 29.41 -26.77
C ILE A 759 40.83 30.08 -26.33
N LEU A 760 40.72 31.36 -26.68
CA LEU A 760 39.55 32.27 -26.75
C LEU A 760 39.14 33.09 -25.51
N ALA A 761 39.87 34.20 -25.34
CA ALA A 761 39.28 35.48 -24.97
C ALA A 761 38.40 36.03 -26.11
N LYS A 762 37.25 36.65 -25.79
CA LYS A 762 36.84 37.93 -26.39
C LYS A 762 35.58 38.57 -25.76
N PHE A 763 35.80 39.81 -25.31
CA PHE A 763 34.90 40.96 -25.18
C PHE A 763 34.06 41.18 -23.90
N ILE A 764 34.66 41.98 -23.00
CA ILE A 764 34.01 42.99 -22.15
C ILE A 764 34.33 44.37 -22.75
N PRO A 765 33.39 45.33 -22.67
CA PRO A 765 33.74 46.70 -22.31
C PRO A 765 32.90 47.26 -21.14
N GLN A 766 33.58 47.87 -20.17
CA GLN A 766 33.07 48.77 -19.11
C GLN A 766 33.49 50.23 -19.45
N PRO A 767 33.21 51.32 -18.67
CA PRO A 767 32.37 51.52 -17.45
C PRO A 767 31.56 52.86 -17.44
N LEU A 768 30.83 53.13 -16.35
CA LEU A 768 30.80 54.47 -15.73
C LEU A 768 30.46 54.41 -14.23
N LEU A 769 31.18 55.25 -13.47
CA LEU A 769 31.35 55.29 -12.02
C LEU A 769 30.71 56.57 -11.43
N ARG A 770 30.39 56.57 -10.12
CA ARG A 770 29.99 57.66 -9.19
C ARG A 770 28.48 57.90 -9.08
N SER A 771 27.87 58.08 -7.90
CA SER A 771 28.39 58.64 -6.65
C SER A 771 27.88 57.95 -5.37
N LEU A 772 28.81 57.78 -4.43
CA LEU A 772 28.59 57.62 -2.99
C LEU A 772 27.79 58.79 -2.38
N LEU A 773 27.16 58.51 -1.22
CA LEU A 773 26.60 59.39 -0.18
C LEU A 773 25.08 59.63 -0.25
N GLY A 774 24.32 59.05 0.69
CA GLY A 774 22.91 59.40 0.84
C GLY A 774 22.04 58.69 1.89
N ARG A 775 22.60 58.31 3.05
CA ARG A 775 21.94 57.77 4.26
C ARG A 775 21.37 56.35 4.24
#